data_AF-A0A8J1Y998-F1
#
_entry.id   AF-A0A8J1Y998-F1
#
_cell.length_a   1.000
_cell.length_b   1.000
_cell.length_c   1.000
_cell.angle_alpha   90.00
_cell.angle_beta   90.00
_cell.angle_gamma   90.00
#
_symmetry.space_group_name_H-M   'P 1'
#
loop_
_entity.id
_entity.type
_entity.pdbx_description
1 polymer ?
#
loop_
_entity_poly.entity_id
_entity_poly.type
_entity_poly.pdbx_seq_one_letter_code
_entity_poly.pdbx_strand_id
1 'polypeptide(L)'
;MAVVLITGSLIVGIFFLIAFLFRWRKIDIPGPKGIPFIGNALQLSKDLPYIQIQEWAKEFGNVFKLQLFREEVVVCNDYETIMMIKSDDFAGRPKSWRFTFAVTGGDKGIVFQDFNESLMLMRKLAVQGLKQYGEASDRMVDISMESIKECIAEFLSHNGEAFNPIAPLDRSITKYIMNLILGDNVDFIEDDFVAVDKLQCGFEHMAQGSGQELDIFPWLRHFGTRSYRVLMEMNKTGSDLFESWIERFRSKSEESNSKNTKRISTLLGVLLTAYDDGVIDMDNVNGALFETIVAGTVTTKSHLDCFILLMLNYPDVQERIIAEIQGAIHADKLPTLADREKLPFTEAVILENFRFMSPVPLCIAHKTTCDTSLGQYKLPKDTEIWTNVWGAQHDPRYFTDPLTFKPERFLDGDGKAYKLADIKSRRNVDIPGPKGIPLLGNALQLSKDIPYIQIQKWAKEFGSVFKLQLFREEVVVCSDYETIMMTKSDDFVGRPKSWRFTFVIPGGDKGIAFQDFNESQKLMRKLAVQGLKQYGEASNRIVDLSMESITECISEFLSHNGEAFNPVTPLDRCITKYALNLSESNSKDSKRITTVLGTLLTACDDGLIDMDNVNSALFETILGGTVTNKSHLDCFILLILNYPDVQERLIAEIQAAIPADKSPTLADREKLPFTEAVILENFRFMSPGPLGVVHKTMCDTSLGRYKIPKDTQLNMTRGTLKVSRKTVRQRERGAEKRDKEENGWRKIDIPGPKGIPLIGNALQLSKDLPYIQIQEWAKEFGNVFKLQLFREEVVVCSDYETIMMTRSDDFAGRPKSWRFLFAIPGGDKGVAFQDFNESHKLMRKLAVQGLKQYGEASDRMVDISIESIEECITEFLSHNGEAFNPITPLDRCITKYILKLILGENVDFIEDDFVAVDKMHRAQQHLAQGFGQELDIFPWLRHFGTKSYRDLMEANKVGSDIFKSWIDSFRSKSEESNLKDTKRISTVLGTLLTAYDDGLIDMDNVNGVLYETIVAGTVTTKAHIDCFILLMLNYPDVQERLISEIQAVIPADKSPTLADREKLPFTEAVILENFRFMSPAPLGFPHKTTCDTSLGQYKIPKDTQVWMNLWTAHHDPHYFTDPLTFKPDRFLDSDGKAYKLADVKALFPFGIGKRSCPGEKIGMDRIFLFVSNMMHKLRFVPVDKDNIPSLDLKTFSVAFTYQSPPFCLKVEPLNKNG
;
A
#
# COMPACT_ATOMS: atom_id res chain seq x y z
N MET A 1 37.82 29.10 37.55
CA MET A 1 36.37 29.22 37.81
C MET A 1 35.57 29.68 36.59
N ALA A 2 35.78 30.90 36.04
CA ALA A 2 34.91 31.48 35.00
C ALA A 2 34.55 30.54 33.82
N VAL A 3 35.53 29.82 33.25
CA VAL A 3 35.30 28.84 32.17
C VAL A 3 34.24 27.78 32.56
N VAL A 4 34.35 27.20 33.75
CA VAL A 4 33.46 26.13 34.24
C VAL A 4 32.00 26.61 34.36
N LEU A 5 31.80 27.86 34.80
CA LEU A 5 30.47 28.46 34.91
C LEU A 5 29.85 28.73 33.53
N ILE A 6 30.67 29.13 32.55
CA ILE A 6 30.22 29.33 31.16
C ILE A 6 29.85 27.99 30.51
N THR A 7 30.67 26.95 30.68
CA THR A 7 30.37 25.60 30.13
C THR A 7 29.11 25.01 30.74
N GLY A 8 28.94 25.10 32.08
CA GLY A 8 27.73 24.61 32.76
C GLY A 8 26.46 25.33 32.31
N SER A 9 26.53 26.65 32.13
CA SER A 9 25.39 27.46 31.66
C SER A 9 24.94 27.07 30.25
N LEU A 10 25.90 26.77 29.35
CA LEU A 10 25.60 26.35 27.98
C LEU A 10 24.84 25.02 27.93
N ILE A 11 25.25 24.05 28.76
CA ILE A 11 24.63 22.72 28.83
C ILE A 11 23.18 22.79 29.31
N VAL A 12 22.90 23.59 30.34
CA VAL A 12 21.53 23.78 30.86
C VAL A 12 20.63 24.47 29.83
N GLY A 13 21.16 25.44 29.07
CA GLY A 13 20.42 26.10 27.99
C GLY A 13 19.99 25.15 26.87
N ILE A 14 20.88 24.25 26.44
CA ILE A 14 20.60 23.23 25.41
C ILE A 14 19.51 22.26 25.88
N PHE A 15 19.57 21.79 27.14
CA PHE A 15 18.60 20.87 27.70
C PHE A 15 17.16 21.43 27.70
N PHE A 16 16.99 22.71 28.07
CA PHE A 16 15.67 23.35 28.03
C PHE A 16 15.13 23.60 26.63
N LEU A 17 16.01 23.85 25.63
CA LEU A 17 15.60 24.02 24.23
C LEU A 17 15.04 22.70 23.66
N ILE A 18 15.72 21.58 23.93
CA ILE A 18 15.27 20.23 23.54
C ILE A 18 13.97 19.83 24.27
N ALA A 19 13.77 20.27 25.51
CA ALA A 19 12.53 20.04 26.24
C ALA A 19 11.33 20.81 25.64
N PHE A 20 11.55 22.01 25.11
CA PHE A 20 10.48 22.88 24.58
C PHE A 20 9.93 22.43 23.23
N LEU A 21 10.76 21.82 22.36
CA LEU A 21 10.38 21.46 21.00
C LEU A 21 9.49 20.21 20.88
N PHE A 22 9.27 19.44 21.95
CA PHE A 22 8.54 18.17 21.90
C PHE A 22 7.25 18.13 22.75
N ARG A 23 6.13 18.50 22.13
CA ARG A 23 4.73 18.19 22.53
C ARG A 23 4.05 17.41 21.40
N TRP A 24 3.28 16.36 21.70
CA TRP A 24 2.64 15.48 20.69
C TRP A 24 1.12 15.78 20.55
N ARG A 25 0.34 14.84 20.01
CA ARG A 25 -1.14 14.83 19.99
C ARG A 25 -1.64 13.55 20.70
N LYS A 26 -2.84 13.59 21.33
CA LYS A 26 -3.34 12.58 22.29
C LYS A 26 -4.77 12.14 21.96
N ILE A 27 -4.96 10.84 21.79
CA ILE A 27 -6.23 10.14 21.61
C ILE A 27 -6.45 9.21 22.83
N ASP A 28 -7.68 9.14 23.34
CA ASP A 28 -8.00 8.47 24.61
C ASP A 28 -8.58 7.06 24.40
N ILE A 29 -7.69 6.13 24.03
CA ILE A 29 -7.98 4.72 23.69
C ILE A 29 -6.93 3.84 24.37
N PRO A 30 -7.28 2.65 24.89
CA PRO A 30 -6.30 1.68 25.41
C PRO A 30 -5.35 1.18 24.31
N GLY A 31 -4.21 0.64 24.73
CA GLY A 31 -3.20 0.09 23.83
C GLY A 31 -1.85 -0.13 24.53
N PRO A 32 -0.91 -0.81 23.85
CA PRO A 32 0.43 -1.08 24.37
C PRO A 32 1.19 0.21 24.71
N LYS A 33 1.98 0.18 25.79
CA LYS A 33 2.18 1.37 26.62
C LYS A 33 3.34 2.27 26.20
N GLY A 34 3.09 3.14 25.22
CA GLY A 34 4.09 4.09 24.70
C GLY A 34 4.73 5.07 25.72
N ILE A 35 6.01 5.38 25.52
CA ILE A 35 7.03 6.08 26.34
C ILE A 35 7.21 7.60 25.85
N PRO A 36 8.30 8.28 25.37
CA PRO A 36 8.22 9.67 24.78
C PRO A 36 8.57 9.96 23.28
N PHE A 37 7.69 10.41 22.35
CA PHE A 37 7.85 10.51 20.84
C PHE A 37 7.45 9.23 19.97
N ILE A 38 8.37 8.36 19.44
CA ILE A 38 8.20 6.94 18.91
C ILE A 38 7.25 5.84 19.54
N GLY A 39 6.04 6.15 20.01
CA GLY A 39 4.84 5.26 20.08
C GLY A 39 4.96 3.73 19.84
N ASN A 40 4.24 3.10 18.91
CA ASN A 40 3.91 1.65 18.94
C ASN A 40 4.44 0.62 17.87
N ALA A 41 5.34 0.93 16.92
CA ALA A 41 5.90 -0.06 15.97
C ALA A 41 7.07 -1.04 16.38
N LEU A 42 8.19 -0.71 17.07
CA LEU A 42 9.04 -1.69 17.82
C LEU A 42 8.35 -2.47 18.99
N GLN A 43 7.09 -2.87 18.81
CA GLN A 43 6.45 -3.96 19.56
C GLN A 43 5.40 -4.67 18.67
N LEU A 44 5.30 -4.33 17.39
CA LEU A 44 4.31 -4.82 16.44
C LEU A 44 5.04 -5.72 15.44
N SER A 45 4.57 -6.97 15.27
CA SER A 45 5.28 -7.95 14.45
C SER A 45 5.28 -7.56 12.98
N LYS A 46 6.09 -8.26 12.22
CA LYS A 46 6.76 -7.69 11.05
C LYS A 46 6.64 -8.58 9.81
N ASP A 47 6.64 -9.91 9.96
CA ASP A 47 6.18 -10.88 8.96
C ASP A 47 4.68 -11.07 9.15
N LEU A 48 4.28 -11.07 10.42
CA LEU A 48 2.97 -11.37 10.91
C LEU A 48 2.45 -10.19 11.77
N PRO A 49 2.45 -8.93 11.27
CA PRO A 49 1.87 -7.80 12.00
C PRO A 49 0.43 -8.11 12.42
N TYR A 50 -0.32 -8.78 11.56
CA TYR A 50 -1.65 -9.28 11.83
C TYR A 50 -1.73 -10.29 12.98
N ILE A 51 -0.70 -11.12 13.22
CA ILE A 51 -0.72 -12.04 14.37
C ILE A 51 -0.35 -11.33 15.67
N GLN A 52 0.64 -10.42 15.70
CA GLN A 52 0.88 -9.67 16.95
C GLN A 52 -0.21 -8.63 17.26
N ILE A 53 -0.90 -8.09 16.24
CA ILE A 53 -2.14 -7.35 16.45
C ILE A 53 -3.20 -8.26 17.09
N GLN A 54 -3.35 -9.51 16.62
CA GLN A 54 -4.26 -10.50 17.22
C GLN A 54 -3.90 -10.83 18.67
N GLU A 55 -2.61 -10.99 19.00
CA GLU A 55 -2.16 -11.21 20.38
C GLU A 55 -2.45 -10.01 21.28
N TRP A 56 -2.15 -8.79 20.81
CA TRP A 56 -2.43 -7.57 21.55
C TRP A 56 -3.92 -7.29 21.74
N ALA A 57 -4.77 -7.67 20.81
CA ALA A 57 -6.22 -7.55 20.97
C ALA A 57 -6.76 -8.40 22.14
N LYS A 58 -6.04 -9.45 22.58
CA LYS A 58 -6.36 -10.21 23.80
C LYS A 58 -6.07 -9.43 25.08
N GLU A 59 -5.12 -8.49 25.06
CA GLU A 59 -4.74 -7.65 26.21
C GLU A 59 -5.50 -6.31 26.23
N PHE A 60 -5.66 -5.66 25.07
CA PHE A 60 -6.19 -4.30 24.95
C PHE A 60 -7.61 -4.22 24.35
N GLY A 61 -8.16 -5.34 23.87
CA GLY A 61 -9.44 -5.42 23.16
C GLY A 61 -9.31 -5.19 21.65
N ASN A 62 -10.36 -5.54 20.88
CA ASN A 62 -10.31 -5.51 19.41
C ASN A 62 -10.28 -4.10 18.77
N VAL A 63 -10.48 -3.04 19.57
CA VAL A 63 -10.13 -1.67 19.17
C VAL A 63 -9.12 -1.14 20.18
N PHE A 64 -7.89 -0.99 19.71
CA PHE A 64 -6.81 -0.42 20.50
C PHE A 64 -5.99 0.51 19.61
N LYS A 65 -5.39 1.54 20.21
CA LYS A 65 -4.48 2.40 19.46
C LYS A 65 -3.09 1.79 19.46
N LEU A 66 -2.49 1.79 18.27
CA LEU A 66 -1.05 1.82 18.14
C LEU A 66 -0.72 3.27 17.88
N GLN A 67 0.03 3.93 18.76
CA GLN A 67 0.68 5.14 18.27
C GLN A 67 1.54 4.71 17.06
N LEU A 68 1.38 5.34 15.90
CA LEU A 68 2.18 5.07 14.72
C LEU A 68 2.52 6.41 14.12
N PHE A 69 3.64 6.85 14.64
CA PHE A 69 4.37 8.06 14.38
C PHE A 69 3.88 9.21 15.26
N ARG A 70 4.10 10.48 14.93
CA ARG A 70 3.48 11.55 15.74
C ARG A 70 1.97 11.38 15.84
N GLU A 71 1.43 10.75 14.81
CA GLU A 71 0.06 10.32 14.65
C GLU A 71 -0.23 9.08 15.52
N GLU A 72 -1.48 8.94 15.95
CA GLU A 72 -1.94 7.76 16.67
C GLU A 72 -2.88 6.99 15.75
N VAL A 73 -2.49 5.78 15.37
CA VAL A 73 -3.26 4.89 14.49
C VAL A 73 -4.17 4.01 15.34
N VAL A 74 -5.36 3.75 14.83
CA VAL A 74 -6.35 2.90 15.49
C VAL A 74 -6.42 1.58 14.75
N VAL A 75 -6.37 0.46 15.47
CA VAL A 75 -6.40 -0.86 14.85
C VAL A 75 -7.73 -1.53 15.16
N CYS A 76 -8.45 -1.90 14.10
CA CYS A 76 -9.64 -2.73 14.16
C CYS A 76 -9.23 -4.18 13.94
N ASN A 77 -9.36 -5.00 14.99
CA ASN A 77 -8.85 -6.37 14.98
C ASN A 77 -9.91 -7.43 14.61
N ASP A 78 -11.20 -7.13 14.74
CA ASP A 78 -12.26 -8.11 14.53
C ASP A 78 -13.26 -7.72 13.44
N TYR A 79 -14.04 -8.72 13.00
CA TYR A 79 -15.00 -8.56 11.92
C TYR A 79 -15.99 -7.41 12.15
N GLU A 80 -16.44 -7.18 13.38
CA GLU A 80 -17.39 -6.09 13.66
C GLU A 80 -16.71 -4.73 13.49
N THR A 81 -15.56 -4.52 14.12
CA THR A 81 -14.80 -3.27 14.07
C THR A 81 -14.19 -2.97 12.69
N ILE A 82 -13.97 -4.00 11.87
CA ILE A 82 -13.55 -3.85 10.47
C ILE A 82 -14.73 -3.53 9.56
N MET A 83 -15.91 -4.14 9.78
CA MET A 83 -17.14 -3.69 9.10
C MET A 83 -17.50 -2.24 9.47
N MET A 84 -17.10 -1.79 10.67
CA MET A 84 -17.26 -0.41 11.12
C MET A 84 -16.40 0.62 10.35
N ILE A 85 -15.38 0.24 9.58
CA ILE A 85 -14.58 1.23 8.80
C ILE A 85 -15.12 1.48 7.38
N LYS A 86 -16.28 0.93 7.02
CA LYS A 86 -16.84 0.99 5.65
C LYS A 86 -17.63 2.28 5.35
N SER A 87 -17.61 3.29 6.22
CA SER A 87 -18.34 4.55 6.03
C SER A 87 -17.56 5.60 5.23
N ASP A 88 -18.28 6.61 4.71
CA ASP A 88 -17.70 7.82 4.10
C ASP A 88 -16.72 8.55 5.05
N ASP A 89 -16.97 8.51 6.37
CA ASP A 89 -16.12 9.16 7.37
C ASP A 89 -14.73 8.52 7.45
N PHE A 90 -14.60 7.24 7.09
CA PHE A 90 -13.33 6.53 7.02
C PHE A 90 -12.85 6.31 5.57
N ALA A 91 -13.60 6.75 4.55
CA ALA A 91 -13.30 6.48 3.13
C ALA A 91 -12.03 7.17 2.61
N GLY A 92 -11.48 8.13 3.37
CA GLY A 92 -10.19 8.76 3.07
C GLY A 92 -9.05 7.74 3.02
N ARG A 93 -7.95 8.15 2.39
CA ARG A 93 -6.70 7.38 2.37
C ARG A 93 -5.61 8.16 3.10
N PRO A 94 -4.77 7.51 3.94
CA PRO A 94 -3.55 8.16 4.40
C PRO A 94 -2.71 8.50 3.16
N LYS A 95 -2.17 9.72 3.07
CA LYS A 95 -1.53 10.17 1.82
C LYS A 95 -0.23 9.40 1.62
N SER A 96 -0.32 8.35 0.82
CA SER A 96 0.79 7.47 0.59
C SER A 96 1.73 8.02 -0.47
N TRP A 97 2.66 8.89 -0.07
CA TRP A 97 3.81 9.29 -0.86
C TRP A 97 4.66 8.09 -1.39
N ARG A 98 4.40 6.85 -0.95
CA ARG A 98 4.76 5.54 -1.51
C ARG A 98 3.92 5.19 -2.74
N PHE A 99 2.60 5.08 -2.63
CA PHE A 99 1.76 4.68 -3.76
C PHE A 99 1.61 5.81 -4.79
N THR A 100 1.60 7.09 -4.36
CA THR A 100 1.52 8.34 -5.16
C THR A 100 2.54 8.46 -6.30
N PHE A 101 3.53 7.57 -6.38
CA PHE A 101 4.53 7.60 -7.46
C PHE A 101 5.03 6.19 -7.82
N ALA A 102 4.33 5.15 -7.34
CA ALA A 102 4.61 3.75 -7.65
C ALA A 102 3.70 3.25 -8.76
N VAL A 103 2.43 3.55 -8.56
CA VAL A 103 1.39 3.51 -9.57
C VAL A 103 1.81 4.43 -10.70
N THR A 104 1.70 3.97 -11.94
CA THR A 104 1.89 4.85 -13.10
C THR A 104 0.83 5.94 -13.07
N GLY A 105 1.20 7.21 -13.24
CA GLY A 105 0.30 8.34 -12.98
C GLY A 105 0.04 8.67 -11.49
N GLY A 106 0.63 7.91 -10.56
CA GLY A 106 0.67 8.27 -9.15
C GLY A 106 -0.64 8.04 -8.40
N ASP A 107 -1.05 8.96 -7.51
CA ASP A 107 -2.28 8.83 -6.72
C ASP A 107 -3.54 9.28 -7.47
N LYS A 108 -3.62 8.91 -8.75
CA LYS A 108 -4.74 9.15 -9.68
C LYS A 108 -5.47 7.87 -10.11
N GLY A 109 -5.17 6.74 -9.46
CA GLY A 109 -5.79 5.44 -9.70
C GLY A 109 -7.15 5.24 -9.01
N ILE A 110 -7.63 4.00 -9.04
CA ILE A 110 -8.86 3.53 -8.40
C ILE A 110 -8.67 2.99 -6.97
N VAL A 111 -7.44 2.70 -6.52
CA VAL A 111 -7.14 2.14 -5.20
C VAL A 111 -6.55 3.17 -4.24
N PHE A 112 -5.47 3.85 -4.64
CA PHE A 112 -4.62 4.63 -3.71
C PHE A 112 -4.86 6.15 -3.67
N GLN A 113 -5.72 6.69 -4.53
CA GLN A 113 -6.13 8.11 -4.51
C GLN A 113 -6.89 8.45 -3.22
N ASP A 114 -6.66 9.64 -2.64
CA ASP A 114 -7.46 10.13 -1.49
C ASP A 114 -8.87 10.54 -1.94
N PHE A 115 -9.85 10.45 -1.04
CA PHE A 115 -11.27 10.44 -1.39
C PHE A 115 -11.77 11.78 -1.96
N ASN A 116 -12.06 11.79 -3.27
CA ASN A 116 -12.57 12.95 -4.01
C ASN A 116 -13.35 12.53 -5.28
N GLU A 117 -13.94 13.48 -5.99
CA GLU A 117 -14.79 13.23 -7.17
C GLU A 117 -14.05 12.52 -8.33
N SER A 118 -12.74 12.74 -8.49
CA SER A 118 -11.94 12.07 -9.53
C SER A 118 -11.80 10.57 -9.24
N LEU A 119 -11.59 10.16 -7.98
CA LEU A 119 -11.59 8.74 -7.60
C LEU A 119 -12.94 8.07 -7.87
N MET A 120 -14.05 8.77 -7.58
CA MET A 120 -15.40 8.27 -7.84
C MET A 120 -15.64 8.04 -9.34
N LEU A 121 -15.12 8.93 -10.19
CA LEU A 121 -15.17 8.80 -11.65
C LEU A 121 -14.29 7.65 -12.15
N MET A 122 -13.05 7.55 -11.67
CA MET A 122 -12.12 6.50 -12.08
C MET A 122 -12.62 5.10 -11.75
N ARG A 123 -13.17 4.89 -10.54
CA ARG A 123 -13.78 3.60 -10.16
C ARG A 123 -14.94 3.22 -11.08
N LYS A 124 -15.77 4.20 -11.47
CA LYS A 124 -16.90 3.97 -12.38
C LYS A 124 -16.44 3.57 -13.78
N LEU A 125 -15.38 4.21 -14.31
CA LEU A 125 -14.82 3.89 -15.63
C LEU A 125 -14.16 2.50 -15.63
N ALA A 126 -13.38 2.16 -14.61
CA ALA A 126 -12.74 0.85 -14.50
C ALA A 126 -13.75 -0.31 -14.38
N VAL A 127 -14.78 -0.16 -13.54
CA VAL A 127 -15.87 -1.16 -13.42
C VAL A 127 -16.64 -1.31 -14.74
N GLN A 128 -16.83 -0.22 -15.50
CA GLN A 128 -17.46 -0.30 -16.82
C GLN A 128 -16.57 -1.09 -17.81
N GLY A 129 -15.27 -0.79 -17.90
CA GLY A 129 -14.35 -1.50 -18.81
C GLY A 129 -14.22 -2.99 -18.50
N LEU A 130 -14.11 -3.35 -17.22
CA LEU A 130 -14.05 -4.74 -16.77
C LEU A 130 -15.33 -5.52 -17.09
N LYS A 131 -16.51 -4.92 -16.90
CA LYS A 131 -17.80 -5.52 -17.30
C LYS A 131 -17.93 -5.66 -18.82
N GLN A 132 -17.53 -4.66 -19.59
CA GLN A 132 -17.73 -4.66 -21.05
C GLN A 132 -16.86 -5.67 -21.80
N TYR A 133 -15.77 -6.18 -21.22
CA TYR A 133 -15.05 -7.35 -21.74
C TYR A 133 -15.47 -8.66 -21.05
N GLY A 134 -15.67 -8.63 -19.72
CA GLY A 134 -15.91 -9.83 -18.90
C GLY A 134 -17.33 -10.40 -18.95
N GLU A 135 -18.36 -9.59 -19.22
CA GLU A 135 -19.76 -10.04 -19.32
C GLU A 135 -20.21 -10.26 -20.78
N ALA A 136 -19.34 -9.98 -21.76
CA ALA A 136 -19.73 -9.81 -23.16
C ALA A 136 -19.04 -10.76 -24.17
N SER A 137 -18.23 -11.72 -23.75
CA SER A 137 -17.69 -12.73 -24.67
C SER A 137 -17.38 -14.09 -24.03
N ASP A 138 -17.97 -15.15 -24.60
CA ASP A 138 -17.58 -16.55 -24.34
C ASP A 138 -16.09 -16.77 -24.62
N ARG A 139 -15.58 -16.03 -25.61
CA ARG A 139 -14.18 -15.91 -26.03
C ARG A 139 -13.19 -15.66 -24.88
N MET A 140 -13.59 -14.94 -23.82
CA MET A 140 -12.72 -14.68 -22.67
C MET A 140 -12.60 -15.92 -21.76
N VAL A 141 -13.65 -16.74 -21.70
CA VAL A 141 -13.60 -18.08 -21.10
C VAL A 141 -12.80 -19.03 -22.00
N ASP A 142 -12.95 -18.98 -23.32
CA ASP A 142 -12.17 -19.80 -24.25
C ASP A 142 -10.65 -19.52 -24.12
N ILE A 143 -10.24 -18.25 -24.10
CA ILE A 143 -8.83 -17.83 -23.91
C ILE A 143 -8.28 -18.29 -22.55
N SER A 144 -9.10 -18.20 -21.49
CA SER A 144 -8.75 -18.74 -20.17
C SER A 144 -8.57 -20.26 -20.22
N MET A 145 -9.52 -20.98 -20.82
CA MET A 145 -9.49 -22.44 -20.95
C MET A 145 -8.39 -22.94 -21.89
N GLU A 146 -7.95 -22.14 -22.87
CA GLU A 146 -6.76 -22.41 -23.70
C GLU A 146 -5.48 -22.26 -22.86
N SER A 147 -5.34 -21.14 -22.13
CA SER A 147 -4.21 -20.88 -21.23
C SER A 147 -4.11 -21.89 -20.08
N ILE A 148 -5.24 -22.45 -19.64
CA ILE A 148 -5.32 -23.55 -18.66
C ILE A 148 -4.93 -24.89 -19.30
N LYS A 149 -5.34 -25.17 -20.54
CA LYS A 149 -4.92 -26.39 -21.27
C LYS A 149 -3.42 -26.39 -21.56
N GLU A 150 -2.84 -25.24 -21.91
CA GLU A 150 -1.39 -25.07 -22.06
C GLU A 150 -0.67 -25.43 -20.77
N CYS A 151 -1.07 -24.83 -19.64
CA CYS A 151 -0.50 -25.10 -18.31
C CYS A 151 -0.68 -26.58 -17.88
N ILE A 152 -1.84 -27.19 -18.13
CA ILE A 152 -2.08 -28.63 -17.85
C ILE A 152 -1.24 -29.53 -18.77
N ALA A 153 -1.07 -29.17 -20.06
CA ALA A 153 -0.23 -29.93 -20.98
C ALA A 153 1.26 -29.84 -20.59
N GLU A 154 1.71 -28.69 -20.10
CA GLU A 154 3.03 -28.49 -19.52
C GLU A 154 3.23 -29.36 -18.26
N PHE A 155 2.28 -29.32 -17.31
CA PHE A 155 2.29 -30.19 -16.12
C PHE A 155 2.33 -31.69 -16.49
N LEU A 156 1.56 -32.11 -17.49
CA LEU A 156 1.54 -33.51 -17.96
C LEU A 156 2.80 -33.88 -18.75
N SER A 157 3.49 -32.92 -19.37
CA SER A 157 4.75 -33.16 -20.10
C SER A 157 5.89 -33.65 -19.19
N HIS A 158 5.81 -33.34 -17.89
CA HIS A 158 6.72 -33.88 -16.87
C HIS A 158 6.45 -35.36 -16.53
N ASN A 159 5.36 -35.98 -17.02
CA ASN A 159 5.10 -37.43 -16.95
C ASN A 159 5.19 -38.07 -15.54
N GLY A 160 5.01 -37.28 -14.47
CA GLY A 160 5.13 -37.73 -13.07
C GLY A 160 6.46 -37.40 -12.39
N GLU A 161 7.40 -36.75 -13.08
CA GLU A 161 8.58 -36.12 -12.49
C GLU A 161 8.19 -34.84 -11.71
N ALA A 162 9.05 -34.43 -10.77
CA ALA A 162 8.83 -33.23 -9.97
C ALA A 162 9.19 -31.95 -10.75
N PHE A 163 8.27 -30.99 -10.74
CA PHE A 163 8.42 -29.63 -11.25
C PHE A 163 7.77 -28.65 -10.26
N ASN A 164 8.04 -27.34 -10.37
CA ASN A 164 7.31 -26.32 -9.62
C ASN A 164 6.26 -25.67 -10.56
N PRO A 165 4.98 -25.61 -10.16
CA PRO A 165 3.89 -25.18 -11.04
C PRO A 165 3.84 -23.67 -11.29
N ILE A 166 4.66 -22.88 -10.60
CA ILE A 166 4.45 -21.43 -10.47
C ILE A 166 4.76 -20.65 -11.75
N ALA A 167 5.76 -21.03 -12.54
CA ALA A 167 6.06 -20.34 -13.81
C ALA A 167 4.95 -20.57 -14.88
N PRO A 168 4.47 -21.80 -15.14
CA PRO A 168 3.31 -22.03 -16.01
C PRO A 168 2.03 -21.32 -15.52
N LEU A 169 1.77 -21.33 -14.21
CA LEU A 169 0.60 -20.67 -13.64
C LEU A 169 0.66 -19.15 -13.78
N ASP A 170 1.76 -18.50 -13.43
CA ASP A 170 1.91 -17.05 -13.56
C ASP A 170 1.81 -16.61 -15.03
N ARG A 171 2.39 -17.36 -15.97
CA ARG A 171 2.23 -17.08 -17.40
C ARG A 171 0.77 -17.20 -17.85
N SER A 172 0.04 -18.21 -17.37
CA SER A 172 -1.40 -18.41 -17.65
C SER A 172 -2.28 -17.28 -17.06
N ILE A 173 -2.03 -16.89 -15.80
CA ILE A 173 -2.73 -15.80 -15.10
C ILE A 173 -2.43 -14.44 -15.74
N THR A 174 -1.16 -14.19 -16.07
CA THR A 174 -0.71 -12.96 -16.74
C THR A 174 -1.29 -12.85 -18.16
N LYS A 175 -1.31 -13.95 -18.93
CA LYS A 175 -2.00 -14.03 -20.23
C LYS A 175 -3.49 -13.68 -20.11
N TYR A 176 -4.18 -14.19 -19.08
CA TYR A 176 -5.58 -13.87 -18.81
C TYR A 176 -5.80 -12.37 -18.49
N ILE A 177 -5.03 -11.79 -17.58
CA ILE A 177 -5.18 -10.37 -17.19
C ILE A 177 -4.78 -9.40 -18.31
N MET A 178 -3.79 -9.75 -19.14
CA MET A 178 -3.43 -8.95 -20.33
C MET A 178 -4.54 -8.95 -21.38
N ASN A 179 -5.20 -10.10 -21.62
CA ASN A 179 -6.40 -10.18 -22.46
C ASN A 179 -7.56 -9.33 -21.90
N LEU A 180 -7.78 -9.36 -20.58
CA LEU A 180 -8.82 -8.55 -19.91
C LEU A 180 -8.67 -7.03 -20.15
N ILE A 181 -7.45 -6.57 -20.42
CA ILE A 181 -7.12 -5.14 -20.61
C ILE A 181 -7.13 -4.74 -22.08
N LEU A 182 -6.57 -5.57 -22.97
CA LEU A 182 -6.33 -5.26 -24.39
C LEU A 182 -7.27 -5.96 -25.37
N GLY A 183 -7.78 -7.14 -24.99
CA GLY A 183 -8.44 -8.10 -25.85
C GLY A 183 -7.59 -8.54 -27.05
N ASP A 184 -8.23 -9.18 -28.02
CA ASP A 184 -7.64 -9.64 -29.29
C ASP A 184 -7.09 -8.53 -30.22
N ASN A 185 -7.04 -7.29 -29.73
CA ASN A 185 -6.65 -6.12 -30.50
C ASN A 185 -5.14 -5.88 -30.48
N VAL A 186 -4.38 -6.62 -29.67
CA VAL A 186 -2.92 -6.56 -29.57
C VAL A 186 -2.40 -7.99 -29.39
N ASP A 187 -1.37 -8.38 -30.13
CA ASP A 187 -0.69 -9.66 -29.90
C ASP A 187 0.33 -9.46 -28.78
N PHE A 188 0.42 -10.42 -27.86
CA PHE A 188 1.36 -10.35 -26.75
C PHE A 188 2.74 -10.85 -27.20
N ILE A 189 3.76 -10.08 -26.84
CA ILE A 189 5.17 -10.45 -26.99
C ILE A 189 5.76 -10.76 -25.61
N GLU A 190 6.88 -11.49 -25.55
CA GLU A 190 7.47 -11.90 -24.27
C GLU A 190 7.84 -10.68 -23.40
N ASP A 191 8.23 -9.56 -24.02
CA ASP A 191 8.46 -8.27 -23.36
C ASP A 191 7.24 -7.78 -22.54
N ASP A 192 6.01 -8.08 -22.96
CA ASP A 192 4.80 -7.70 -22.21
C ASP A 192 4.67 -8.52 -20.91
N PHE A 193 4.91 -9.83 -20.97
CA PHE A 193 4.91 -10.72 -19.81
C PHE A 193 6.03 -10.35 -18.84
N VAL A 194 7.23 -10.15 -19.38
CA VAL A 194 8.41 -9.68 -18.64
C VAL A 194 8.17 -8.32 -18.00
N ALA A 195 7.48 -7.39 -18.68
CA ALA A 195 7.12 -6.11 -18.10
C ALA A 195 6.05 -6.25 -16.99
N VAL A 196 5.04 -7.12 -17.16
CA VAL A 196 4.02 -7.36 -16.13
C VAL A 196 4.61 -8.01 -14.87
N ASP A 197 5.47 -9.04 -14.98
CA ASP A 197 6.28 -9.58 -13.86
C ASP A 197 7.01 -8.45 -13.12
N LYS A 198 7.65 -7.55 -13.86
CA LYS A 198 8.39 -6.41 -13.31
C LYS A 198 7.52 -5.38 -12.59
N LEU A 199 6.19 -5.36 -12.84
CA LEU A 199 5.20 -4.63 -12.03
C LEU A 199 4.75 -5.45 -10.81
N GLN A 200 4.48 -6.75 -10.99
CA GLN A 200 4.09 -7.70 -9.93
C GLN A 200 5.13 -7.76 -8.80
N CYS A 201 6.35 -8.23 -9.09
CA CYS A 201 7.43 -8.34 -8.12
C CYS A 201 7.76 -6.99 -7.47
N GLY A 202 7.60 -5.89 -8.21
CA GLY A 202 7.73 -4.54 -7.67
C GLY A 202 6.67 -4.22 -6.61
N PHE A 203 5.41 -4.56 -6.88
CA PHE A 203 4.30 -4.35 -5.95
C PHE A 203 4.36 -5.26 -4.73
N GLU A 204 4.70 -6.53 -4.89
CA GLU A 204 4.87 -7.47 -3.76
C GLU A 204 5.87 -6.92 -2.75
N HIS A 205 7.05 -6.49 -3.24
CA HIS A 205 8.01 -5.73 -2.43
C HIS A 205 7.30 -4.59 -1.70
N MET A 206 6.59 -3.70 -2.42
CA MET A 206 5.88 -2.57 -1.81
C MET A 206 4.89 -2.95 -0.70
N ALA A 207 4.14 -4.03 -0.93
CA ALA A 207 2.94 -4.41 -0.19
C ALA A 207 3.27 -5.14 1.11
N GLN A 208 4.31 -6.00 1.08
CA GLN A 208 5.01 -6.50 2.28
C GLN A 208 5.60 -5.37 3.15
N GLY A 209 5.46 -4.12 2.72
CA GLY A 209 5.84 -2.93 3.43
C GLY A 209 7.12 -2.32 2.91
N SER A 210 7.70 -2.72 1.76
CA SER A 210 8.88 -2.02 1.29
C SER A 210 8.53 -0.55 1.10
N GLY A 211 9.24 0.33 1.81
CA GLY A 211 9.53 1.70 1.42
C GLY A 211 8.31 2.57 1.23
N GLN A 212 7.20 2.08 1.79
CA GLN A 212 6.88 2.50 3.13
C GLN A 212 8.12 3.14 3.79
N GLU A 213 8.53 4.34 3.38
CA GLU A 213 9.46 5.21 4.10
C GLU A 213 9.18 6.70 3.78
N LEU A 214 8.07 6.97 3.09
CA LEU A 214 7.64 8.19 2.42
C LEU A 214 6.50 8.91 3.16
N ASP A 215 5.53 8.14 3.63
CA ASP A 215 4.16 8.59 3.86
C ASP A 215 4.04 9.45 5.09
N ILE A 216 4.48 8.95 6.26
CA ILE A 216 4.38 9.72 7.49
C ILE A 216 5.22 11.00 7.33
N PHE A 217 6.35 10.99 6.61
CA PHE A 217 6.98 12.29 6.34
C PHE A 217 7.97 12.50 5.17
N PRO A 218 7.78 13.61 4.40
CA PRO A 218 8.07 13.56 2.97
C PRO A 218 8.77 14.83 2.44
N TRP A 219 9.21 15.76 3.30
CA TRP A 219 10.05 16.93 2.96
C TRP A 219 11.46 16.47 2.59
N LEU A 220 11.82 15.31 3.13
CA LEU A 220 12.94 14.54 2.65
C LEU A 220 12.82 14.31 1.15
N ARG A 221 11.62 14.47 0.57
CA ARG A 221 11.41 14.58 -0.86
C ARG A 221 12.00 15.79 -1.60
N HIS A 222 13.07 16.41 -1.07
CA HIS A 222 13.99 17.27 -1.84
C HIS A 222 15.52 16.94 -1.88
N PHE A 223 16.04 15.83 -1.30
CA PHE A 223 17.49 15.45 -1.30
C PHE A 223 17.92 14.39 -2.37
N GLY A 224 17.53 13.13 -2.20
CA GLY A 224 17.12 12.04 -3.12
C GLY A 224 17.21 10.70 -2.39
N THR A 225 16.33 9.70 -2.50
CA THR A 225 16.66 8.29 -1.96
C THR A 225 16.84 5.49 -3.87
N ARG A 226 17.39 4.29 -3.50
CA ARG A 226 16.62 3.05 -3.21
C ARG A 226 15.08 3.22 -3.23
N SER A 227 14.51 3.69 -2.13
CA SER A 227 13.09 3.58 -1.83
C SER A 227 12.13 4.61 -2.38
N TYR A 228 12.52 5.88 -2.52
CA TYR A 228 11.77 6.78 -3.39
C TYR A 228 11.83 6.10 -4.81
N ARG A 229 12.98 5.62 -5.36
CA ARG A 229 13.10 5.17 -6.78
C ARG A 229 12.37 3.95 -7.26
N VAL A 230 12.37 2.81 -6.56
CA VAL A 230 11.76 1.60 -7.16
C VAL A 230 10.30 1.84 -7.55
N LEU A 231 9.67 2.83 -6.94
CA LEU A 231 8.36 3.34 -7.26
C LEU A 231 8.29 4.04 -8.59
N MET A 232 9.08 5.11 -8.78
CA MET A 232 9.03 5.75 -10.09
C MET A 232 9.56 4.83 -11.17
N GLU A 233 10.32 3.79 -10.82
CA GLU A 233 10.54 2.71 -11.77
C GLU A 233 9.30 1.94 -12.12
N MET A 234 8.57 1.38 -11.16
CA MET A 234 7.34 0.64 -11.45
C MET A 234 6.34 1.50 -12.22
N ASN A 235 6.28 2.79 -11.89
CA ASN A 235 5.59 3.82 -12.65
C ASN A 235 6.16 3.96 -14.08
N LYS A 236 7.48 3.90 -14.30
CA LYS A 236 8.07 3.94 -15.65
C LYS A 236 7.90 2.64 -16.43
N THR A 237 8.18 1.47 -15.85
CA THR A 237 7.89 0.16 -16.46
C THR A 237 6.41 0.09 -16.86
N GLY A 238 5.50 0.64 -16.05
CA GLY A 238 4.10 0.78 -16.43
C GLY A 238 3.86 1.86 -17.50
N SER A 239 4.52 3.02 -17.45
CA SER A 239 4.44 4.03 -18.53
C SER A 239 4.90 3.45 -19.87
N ASP A 240 6.11 2.91 -19.92
CA ASP A 240 6.74 2.36 -21.12
C ASP A 240 5.90 1.18 -21.67
N LEU A 241 5.33 0.33 -20.79
CA LEU A 241 4.41 -0.74 -21.16
C LEU A 241 3.06 -0.22 -21.70
N PHE A 242 2.42 0.71 -20.99
CA PHE A 242 1.10 1.20 -21.36
C PHE A 242 1.17 2.11 -22.59
N GLU A 243 2.24 2.87 -22.77
CA GLU A 243 2.50 3.64 -23.99
C GLU A 243 2.64 2.68 -25.19
N SER A 244 3.44 1.61 -25.08
CA SER A 244 3.51 0.56 -26.12
C SER A 244 2.16 -0.10 -26.38
N TRP A 245 1.40 -0.44 -25.33
CA TRP A 245 0.06 -1.01 -25.46
C TRP A 245 -0.93 -0.05 -26.13
N ILE A 246 -0.88 1.24 -25.79
CA ILE A 246 -1.72 2.29 -26.37
C ILE A 246 -1.39 2.50 -27.85
N GLU A 247 -0.10 2.52 -28.22
CA GLU A 247 0.34 2.60 -29.61
C GLU A 247 -0.12 1.40 -30.44
N ARG A 248 0.12 0.17 -29.94
CA ARG A 248 -0.24 -1.09 -30.62
C ARG A 248 -1.76 -1.28 -30.71
N PHE A 249 -2.51 -0.84 -29.69
CA PHE A 249 -3.98 -0.85 -29.69
C PHE A 249 -4.56 0.21 -30.64
N ARG A 250 -3.98 1.42 -30.68
CA ARG A 250 -4.41 2.46 -31.63
C ARG A 250 -4.13 2.07 -33.08
N SER A 251 -2.93 1.58 -33.42
CA SER A 251 -2.57 1.24 -34.81
C SER A 251 -3.44 0.12 -35.41
N LYS A 252 -3.61 -1.02 -34.71
CA LYS A 252 -4.53 -2.08 -35.14
C LYS A 252 -6.00 -1.60 -35.21
N SER A 253 -6.39 -0.58 -34.42
CA SER A 253 -7.74 0.02 -34.52
C SER A 253 -7.92 0.94 -35.73
N GLU A 254 -6.85 1.45 -36.33
CA GLU A 254 -6.89 2.26 -37.56
C GLU A 254 -6.89 1.41 -38.83
N GLU A 255 -6.17 0.28 -38.84
CA GLU A 255 -6.27 -0.73 -39.91
C GLU A 255 -7.67 -1.39 -39.94
N SER A 256 -8.28 -1.60 -38.76
CA SER A 256 -9.61 -2.18 -38.65
C SER A 256 -10.70 -1.14 -38.98
N ASN A 257 -11.10 -1.08 -40.25
CA ASN A 257 -12.08 -0.13 -40.81
C ASN A 257 -13.46 -0.03 -40.08
N SER A 258 -13.75 -0.90 -39.12
CA SER A 258 -14.92 -0.82 -38.22
C SER A 258 -14.68 0.16 -37.06
N LYS A 259 -14.79 1.47 -37.34
CA LYS A 259 -14.51 2.54 -36.36
C LYS A 259 -15.37 2.46 -35.09
N ASN A 260 -14.78 2.91 -33.98
CA ASN A 260 -15.30 2.97 -32.60
C ASN A 260 -15.72 1.66 -31.91
N THR A 261 -16.52 0.79 -32.52
CA THR A 261 -17.24 -0.26 -31.75
C THR A 261 -16.32 -1.25 -31.03
N LYS A 262 -15.23 -1.72 -31.68
CA LYS A 262 -14.20 -2.54 -31.01
C LYS A 262 -13.38 -1.75 -29.98
N ARG A 263 -13.14 -0.47 -30.23
CA ARG A 263 -12.29 0.39 -29.38
C ARG A 263 -12.89 0.65 -27.99
N ILE A 264 -14.15 0.30 -27.74
CA ILE A 264 -14.86 0.53 -26.47
C ILE A 264 -15.05 -0.78 -25.66
N SER A 265 -14.77 -1.95 -26.24
CA SER A 265 -15.08 -3.25 -25.59
C SER A 265 -14.08 -3.73 -24.53
N THR A 266 -12.99 -2.99 -24.28
CA THR A 266 -11.92 -3.39 -23.34
C THR A 266 -11.64 -2.31 -22.31
N LEU A 267 -10.95 -2.65 -21.21
CA LEU A 267 -10.62 -1.68 -20.17
C LEU A 267 -9.76 -0.52 -20.71
N LEU A 268 -8.72 -0.81 -21.50
CA LEU A 268 -7.92 0.24 -22.13
C LEU A 268 -8.76 1.11 -23.07
N GLY A 269 -9.71 0.51 -23.77
CA GLY A 269 -10.63 1.18 -24.70
C GLY A 269 -11.54 2.23 -24.03
N VAL A 270 -12.18 1.86 -22.92
CA VAL A 270 -13.03 2.77 -22.13
C VAL A 270 -12.21 3.92 -21.54
N LEU A 271 -11.01 3.64 -21.02
CA LEU A 271 -10.11 4.65 -20.45
C LEU A 271 -9.60 5.63 -21.52
N LEU A 272 -9.17 5.14 -22.69
CA LEU A 272 -8.71 6.01 -23.78
C LEU A 272 -9.83 6.88 -24.37
N THR A 273 -11.08 6.40 -24.38
CA THR A 273 -12.22 7.23 -24.83
C THR A 273 -12.45 8.41 -23.89
N ALA A 274 -12.42 8.18 -22.57
CA ALA A 274 -12.56 9.24 -21.57
C ALA A 274 -11.37 10.23 -21.57
N TYR A 275 -10.17 9.79 -21.97
CA TYR A 275 -9.02 10.66 -22.20
C TYR A 275 -9.15 11.51 -23.48
N ASP A 276 -9.52 10.88 -24.61
CA ASP A 276 -9.70 11.58 -25.90
C ASP A 276 -10.83 12.64 -25.80
N ASP A 277 -11.87 12.42 -24.99
CA ASP A 277 -12.94 13.38 -24.67
C ASP A 277 -12.51 14.49 -23.67
N GLY A 278 -11.29 14.43 -23.12
CA GLY A 278 -10.76 15.41 -22.16
C GLY A 278 -11.35 15.34 -20.74
N VAL A 279 -11.96 14.20 -20.38
CA VAL A 279 -12.67 13.99 -19.10
C VAL A 279 -11.73 13.49 -17.99
N ILE A 280 -10.66 12.78 -18.36
CA ILE A 280 -9.56 12.34 -17.48
C ILE A 280 -8.20 12.59 -18.17
N ASP A 281 -7.10 12.56 -17.42
CA ASP A 281 -5.75 12.70 -17.99
C ASP A 281 -5.01 11.35 -18.16
N MET A 282 -3.82 11.36 -18.77
CA MET A 282 -3.06 10.11 -18.97
C MET A 282 -2.54 9.50 -17.66
N ASP A 283 -2.37 10.29 -16.60
CA ASP A 283 -2.01 9.74 -15.31
C ASP A 283 -3.17 8.91 -14.73
N ASN A 284 -4.42 9.40 -14.87
CA ASN A 284 -5.61 8.64 -14.54
C ASN A 284 -5.69 7.32 -15.33
N VAL A 285 -5.54 7.36 -16.66
CA VAL A 285 -5.54 6.16 -17.51
C VAL A 285 -4.50 5.15 -17.03
N ASN A 286 -3.26 5.60 -16.89
CA ASN A 286 -2.14 4.74 -16.50
C ASN A 286 -2.28 4.19 -15.06
N GLY A 287 -2.90 4.93 -14.15
CA GLY A 287 -3.12 4.49 -12.77
C GLY A 287 -4.12 3.35 -12.67
N ALA A 288 -5.21 3.43 -13.43
CA ALA A 288 -6.18 2.34 -13.53
C ALA A 288 -5.59 1.08 -14.18
N LEU A 289 -4.72 1.23 -15.19
CA LEU A 289 -4.02 0.10 -15.82
C LEU A 289 -3.05 -0.58 -14.84
N PHE A 290 -2.17 0.20 -14.18
CA PHE A 290 -1.22 -0.31 -13.19
C PHE A 290 -1.92 -1.10 -12.08
N GLU A 291 -2.92 -0.49 -11.44
CA GLU A 291 -3.60 -1.11 -10.31
C GLU A 291 -4.43 -2.34 -10.73
N THR A 292 -5.00 -2.35 -11.94
CA THR A 292 -5.76 -3.52 -12.44
C THR A 292 -4.87 -4.72 -12.71
N ILE A 293 -3.74 -4.53 -13.40
CA ILE A 293 -2.75 -5.59 -13.65
C ILE A 293 -2.34 -6.21 -12.32
N VAL A 294 -1.81 -5.37 -11.45
CA VAL A 294 -1.13 -5.77 -10.22
C VAL A 294 -2.10 -6.38 -9.20
N ALA A 295 -3.32 -5.86 -9.07
CA ALA A 295 -4.31 -6.49 -8.19
C ALA A 295 -4.83 -7.82 -8.76
N GLY A 296 -5.00 -7.91 -10.09
CA GLY A 296 -5.55 -9.08 -10.77
C GLY A 296 -4.60 -10.28 -10.84
N THR A 297 -3.30 -10.05 -11.03
CA THR A 297 -2.31 -11.14 -11.12
C THR A 297 -1.82 -11.60 -9.74
N VAL A 298 -1.18 -10.72 -8.97
CA VAL A 298 -0.51 -11.06 -7.69
C VAL A 298 -1.44 -11.81 -6.74
N THR A 299 -2.65 -11.29 -6.49
CA THR A 299 -3.57 -11.89 -5.51
C THR A 299 -4.14 -13.24 -5.96
N THR A 300 -4.41 -13.40 -7.25
CA THR A 300 -4.86 -14.65 -7.87
C THR A 300 -3.75 -15.71 -7.83
N LYS A 301 -2.52 -15.31 -8.18
CA LYS A 301 -1.34 -16.16 -8.13
C LYS A 301 -1.07 -16.64 -6.71
N SER A 302 -0.96 -15.74 -5.73
CA SER A 302 -0.74 -16.13 -4.32
C SER A 302 -1.81 -17.10 -3.80
N HIS A 303 -3.07 -16.94 -4.21
CA HIS A 303 -4.16 -17.83 -3.81
C HIS A 303 -4.06 -19.23 -4.45
N LEU A 304 -3.62 -19.33 -5.70
CA LEU A 304 -3.40 -20.60 -6.41
C LEU A 304 -2.13 -21.32 -5.93
N ASP A 305 -1.06 -20.57 -5.65
CA ASP A 305 0.15 -21.09 -4.98
C ASP A 305 -0.23 -21.71 -3.61
N CYS A 306 -1.06 -21.00 -2.82
CA CYS A 306 -1.60 -21.53 -1.57
C CYS A 306 -2.53 -22.74 -1.76
N PHE A 307 -3.37 -22.76 -2.81
CA PHE A 307 -4.23 -23.90 -3.12
C PHE A 307 -3.40 -25.17 -3.33
N ILE A 308 -2.34 -25.11 -4.12
CA ILE A 308 -1.48 -26.27 -4.40
C ILE A 308 -0.75 -26.74 -3.14
N LEU A 309 -0.19 -25.82 -2.35
CA LEU A 309 0.44 -26.15 -1.07
C LEU A 309 -0.55 -26.86 -0.11
N LEU A 310 -1.81 -26.41 -0.08
CA LEU A 310 -2.86 -27.05 0.72
C LEU A 310 -3.27 -28.42 0.16
N MET A 311 -3.29 -28.62 -1.15
CA MET A 311 -3.58 -29.93 -1.73
C MET A 311 -2.46 -30.95 -1.48
N LEU A 312 -1.20 -30.51 -1.40
CA LEU A 312 -0.07 -31.36 -0.99
C LEU A 312 -0.14 -31.72 0.50
N ASN A 313 -0.44 -30.74 1.36
CA ASN A 313 -0.49 -30.94 2.82
C ASN A 313 -1.76 -31.66 3.31
N TYR A 314 -2.83 -31.69 2.52
CA TYR A 314 -4.11 -32.34 2.82
C TYR A 314 -4.54 -33.27 1.66
N PRO A 315 -3.82 -34.39 1.44
CA PRO A 315 -4.07 -35.28 0.30
C PRO A 315 -5.44 -35.97 0.38
N ASP A 316 -6.02 -36.14 1.57
CA ASP A 316 -7.39 -36.63 1.77
C ASP A 316 -8.46 -35.64 1.26
N VAL A 317 -8.18 -34.33 1.37
CA VAL A 317 -8.99 -33.28 0.73
C VAL A 317 -8.78 -33.29 -0.78
N GLN A 318 -7.54 -33.47 -1.26
CA GLN A 318 -7.22 -33.55 -2.68
C GLN A 318 -7.91 -34.74 -3.38
N GLU A 319 -7.81 -35.95 -2.82
CA GLU A 319 -8.50 -37.16 -3.33
C GLU A 319 -10.01 -36.95 -3.42
N ARG A 320 -10.60 -36.26 -2.44
CA ARG A 320 -12.04 -36.01 -2.38
C ARG A 320 -12.52 -34.96 -3.40
N ILE A 321 -11.69 -33.96 -3.72
CA ILE A 321 -11.96 -33.04 -4.86
C ILE A 321 -11.88 -33.80 -6.18
N ILE A 322 -10.85 -34.64 -6.37
CA ILE A 322 -10.68 -35.47 -7.57
C ILE A 322 -11.91 -36.38 -7.76
N ALA A 323 -12.37 -37.02 -6.67
CA ALA A 323 -13.57 -37.86 -6.69
C ALA A 323 -14.86 -37.10 -6.98
N GLU A 324 -15.03 -35.88 -6.46
CA GLU A 324 -16.17 -35.01 -6.77
C GLU A 324 -16.18 -34.63 -8.27
N ILE A 325 -15.04 -34.16 -8.79
CA ILE A 325 -14.90 -33.75 -10.20
C ILE A 325 -15.15 -34.93 -11.13
N GLN A 326 -14.53 -36.10 -10.89
CA GLN A 326 -14.72 -37.31 -11.70
C GLN A 326 -16.15 -37.90 -11.60
N GLY A 327 -16.85 -37.65 -10.49
CA GLY A 327 -18.25 -38.06 -10.31
C GLY A 327 -19.27 -37.14 -10.99
N ALA A 328 -18.98 -35.83 -11.05
CA ALA A 328 -19.88 -34.83 -11.61
C ALA A 328 -19.63 -34.52 -13.10
N ILE A 329 -18.42 -34.81 -13.60
CA ILE A 329 -17.93 -34.40 -14.93
C ILE A 329 -17.23 -35.61 -15.59
N HIS A 330 -17.51 -35.84 -16.87
CA HIS A 330 -16.91 -36.97 -17.60
C HIS A 330 -15.39 -36.78 -17.78
N ALA A 331 -14.62 -37.86 -17.61
CA ALA A 331 -13.16 -37.84 -17.58
C ALA A 331 -12.47 -37.42 -18.89
N ASP A 332 -13.22 -37.23 -19.99
CA ASP A 332 -12.75 -36.67 -21.26
C ASP A 332 -12.87 -35.13 -21.35
N LYS A 333 -13.35 -34.45 -20.29
CA LYS A 333 -13.61 -33.00 -20.28
C LYS A 333 -13.07 -32.30 -19.05
N LEU A 334 -12.52 -31.10 -19.28
CA LEU A 334 -12.18 -30.16 -18.21
C LEU A 334 -13.44 -29.44 -17.69
N PRO A 335 -13.51 -29.08 -16.39
CA PRO A 335 -14.63 -28.34 -15.82
C PRO A 335 -14.83 -26.95 -16.42
N THR A 336 -16.07 -26.45 -16.37
CA THR A 336 -16.42 -25.07 -16.78
C THR A 336 -17.14 -24.31 -15.67
N LEU A 337 -17.29 -22.99 -15.82
CA LEU A 337 -18.07 -22.16 -14.88
C LEU A 337 -19.53 -22.62 -14.71
N ALA A 338 -20.12 -23.27 -15.72
CA ALA A 338 -21.47 -23.83 -15.65
C ALA A 338 -21.55 -25.12 -14.80
N ASP A 339 -20.41 -25.74 -14.49
CA ASP A 339 -20.34 -26.94 -13.65
C ASP A 339 -20.15 -26.60 -12.16
N ARG A 340 -19.89 -25.33 -11.81
CA ARG A 340 -19.60 -24.88 -10.44
C ARG A 340 -20.66 -25.27 -9.41
N GLU A 341 -21.96 -25.20 -9.75
CA GLU A 341 -23.03 -25.62 -8.83
C GLU A 341 -23.09 -27.14 -8.60
N LYS A 342 -22.30 -27.95 -9.33
CA LYS A 342 -22.14 -29.40 -9.16
C LYS A 342 -20.93 -29.79 -8.30
N LEU A 343 -20.06 -28.83 -7.94
CA LEU A 343 -18.79 -29.05 -7.26
C LEU A 343 -18.75 -28.36 -5.86
N PRO A 344 -19.69 -28.67 -4.94
CA PRO A 344 -19.80 -27.97 -3.67
C PRO A 344 -18.62 -28.19 -2.71
N PHE A 345 -17.96 -29.36 -2.73
CA PHE A 345 -16.77 -29.55 -1.91
C PHE A 345 -15.60 -28.73 -2.45
N THR A 346 -15.42 -28.70 -3.76
CA THR A 346 -14.40 -27.88 -4.44
C THR A 346 -14.60 -26.38 -4.15
N GLU A 347 -15.84 -25.87 -4.22
CA GLU A 347 -16.16 -24.49 -3.83
C GLU A 347 -15.85 -24.22 -2.35
N ALA A 348 -16.18 -25.15 -1.44
CA ALA A 348 -15.88 -25.03 -0.02
C ALA A 348 -14.38 -25.04 0.29
N VAL A 349 -13.57 -25.76 -0.49
CA VAL A 349 -12.10 -25.75 -0.42
C VAL A 349 -11.54 -24.38 -0.84
N ILE A 350 -12.07 -23.78 -1.91
CA ILE A 350 -11.68 -22.42 -2.36
C ILE A 350 -12.02 -21.38 -1.27
N LEU A 351 -13.20 -21.47 -0.66
CA LEU A 351 -13.62 -20.58 0.43
C LEU A 351 -12.77 -20.74 1.69
N GLU A 352 -12.42 -21.97 2.08
CA GLU A 352 -11.50 -22.22 3.20
C GLU A 352 -10.08 -21.75 2.88
N ASN A 353 -9.60 -21.87 1.63
CA ASN A 353 -8.31 -21.31 1.21
C ASN A 353 -8.29 -19.78 1.38
N PHE A 354 -9.33 -19.06 0.93
CA PHE A 354 -9.44 -17.61 1.14
C PHE A 354 -9.54 -17.19 2.62
N ARG A 355 -10.07 -18.05 3.51
CA ARG A 355 -10.08 -17.81 4.96
C ARG A 355 -8.71 -18.05 5.58
N PHE A 356 -8.13 -19.21 5.29
CA PHE A 356 -6.95 -19.76 5.95
C PHE A 356 -5.67 -19.08 5.46
N MET A 357 -5.51 -18.97 4.14
CA MET A 357 -4.39 -18.30 3.47
C MET A 357 -4.89 -17.00 2.83
N SER A 358 -5.27 -16.05 3.68
CA SER A 358 -5.78 -14.74 3.28
C SER A 358 -4.75 -13.96 2.45
N PRO A 359 -5.00 -13.63 1.16
CA PRO A 359 -4.01 -12.97 0.30
C PRO A 359 -3.67 -11.52 0.72
N VAL A 360 -4.52 -10.89 1.52
CA VAL A 360 -4.36 -9.51 2.01
C VAL A 360 -4.72 -9.48 3.51
N PRO A 361 -3.86 -10.01 4.40
CA PRO A 361 -4.20 -10.26 5.80
C PRO A 361 -4.34 -8.99 6.64
N LEU A 362 -3.67 -7.90 6.25
CA LEU A 362 -4.00 -6.54 6.65
C LEU A 362 -4.56 -5.80 5.44
N CYS A 363 -5.78 -5.26 5.55
CA CYS A 363 -6.37 -4.50 4.45
C CYS A 363 -5.71 -3.12 4.32
N ILE A 364 -5.82 -2.52 3.12
CA ILE A 364 -5.31 -1.18 2.81
C ILE A 364 -5.82 -0.18 3.85
N ALA A 365 -4.92 0.63 4.42
CA ALA A 365 -5.25 1.58 5.48
C ALA A 365 -6.28 2.64 5.05
N HIS A 366 -7.14 3.00 5.99
CA HIS A 366 -8.18 4.02 5.88
C HIS A 366 -7.81 5.25 6.72
N LYS A 367 -8.43 6.41 6.45
CA LYS A 367 -8.21 7.63 7.24
C LYS A 367 -9.50 8.42 7.43
N THR A 368 -9.71 8.90 8.66
CA THR A 368 -10.85 9.74 9.03
C THR A 368 -10.89 11.07 8.25
N THR A 369 -12.00 11.32 7.57
CA THR A 369 -12.24 12.53 6.76
C THR A 369 -12.81 13.68 7.60
N CYS A 370 -13.41 13.40 8.77
CA CYS A 370 -13.86 14.39 9.75
C CYS A 370 -13.61 13.94 11.21
N ASP A 371 -13.89 14.79 12.19
CA ASP A 371 -13.91 14.39 13.61
C ASP A 371 -15.10 13.42 13.82
N THR A 372 -14.80 12.15 14.09
CA THR A 372 -15.77 11.08 14.29
C THR A 372 -15.47 10.32 15.59
N SER A 373 -15.56 9.00 15.62
CA SER A 373 -15.39 8.11 16.77
C SER A 373 -14.81 6.76 16.29
N LEU A 374 -14.83 5.73 17.13
CA LEU A 374 -14.90 4.34 16.67
C LEU A 374 -15.65 3.56 17.74
N GLY A 375 -16.97 3.50 17.57
CA GLY A 375 -17.89 3.02 18.61
C GLY A 375 -17.85 3.93 19.84
N GLN A 376 -17.38 3.44 20.99
CA GLN A 376 -17.32 4.23 22.22
C GLN A 376 -16.16 5.25 22.26
N TYR A 377 -15.12 5.08 21.43
CA TYR A 377 -13.93 5.93 21.42
C TYR A 377 -14.11 7.16 20.52
N LYS A 378 -13.42 8.27 20.75
CA LYS A 378 -13.52 9.47 19.89
C LYS A 378 -12.27 9.70 19.05
N LEU A 379 -12.45 9.78 17.72
CA LEU A 379 -11.36 9.89 16.74
C LEU A 379 -11.38 11.27 16.05
N PRO A 380 -10.35 12.09 16.23
CA PRO A 380 -10.19 13.33 15.47
C PRO A 380 -10.01 13.09 13.97
N LYS A 381 -10.30 14.09 13.15
CA LYS A 381 -9.97 14.13 11.72
C LYS A 381 -8.48 13.85 11.48
N ASP A 382 -8.21 13.16 10.37
CA ASP A 382 -6.91 12.69 9.91
C ASP A 382 -6.25 11.62 10.81
N THR A 383 -7.00 11.03 11.76
CA THR A 383 -6.65 9.74 12.39
C THR A 383 -6.70 8.63 11.36
N GLU A 384 -5.63 7.85 11.26
CA GLU A 384 -5.50 6.69 10.37
C GLU A 384 -5.93 5.38 11.07
N ILE A 385 -6.50 4.46 10.30
CA ILE A 385 -7.10 3.21 10.78
C ILE A 385 -6.61 2.02 9.97
N TRP A 386 -6.11 0.99 10.67
CA TRP A 386 -5.66 -0.28 10.10
C TRP A 386 -6.65 -1.40 10.42
N THR A 387 -6.78 -2.39 9.54
CA THR A 387 -7.75 -3.48 9.67
C THR A 387 -7.11 -4.86 9.56
N ASN A 388 -7.31 -5.70 10.57
CA ASN A 388 -6.76 -7.05 10.63
C ASN A 388 -7.74 -8.09 10.07
N VAL A 389 -7.74 -8.27 8.76
CA VAL A 389 -8.63 -9.22 8.08
C VAL A 389 -8.30 -10.65 8.50
N TRP A 390 -7.02 -11.00 8.64
CA TRP A 390 -6.60 -12.32 9.13
C TRP A 390 -7.09 -12.58 10.55
N GLY A 391 -7.00 -11.58 11.44
CA GLY A 391 -7.50 -11.66 12.82
C GLY A 391 -8.99 -11.97 12.87
N ALA A 392 -9.78 -11.32 12.01
CA ALA A 392 -11.21 -11.61 11.83
C ALA A 392 -11.49 -13.00 11.19
N GLN A 393 -10.64 -13.48 10.28
CA GLN A 393 -10.74 -14.79 9.62
C GLN A 393 -10.25 -15.97 10.48
N HIS A 394 -9.56 -15.68 11.58
CA HIS A 394 -9.02 -16.66 12.53
C HIS A 394 -9.55 -16.47 13.97
N ASP A 395 -10.59 -15.67 14.13
CA ASP A 395 -11.24 -15.44 15.42
C ASP A 395 -12.08 -16.67 15.85
N PRO A 396 -11.79 -17.29 17.01
CA PRO A 396 -12.48 -18.49 17.48
C PRO A 396 -13.97 -18.28 17.81
N ARG A 397 -14.46 -17.03 17.84
CA ARG A 397 -15.91 -16.72 17.93
C ARG A 397 -16.68 -17.10 16.67
N TYR A 398 -16.03 -17.10 15.50
CA TYR A 398 -16.64 -17.37 14.21
C TYR A 398 -16.17 -18.69 13.58
N PHE A 399 -14.94 -19.11 13.87
CA PHE A 399 -14.33 -20.32 13.31
C PHE A 399 -13.72 -21.17 14.43
N THR A 400 -14.34 -22.30 14.78
CA THR A 400 -13.72 -23.28 15.71
C THR A 400 -12.41 -23.79 15.12
N ASP A 401 -11.41 -24.15 15.93
CA ASP A 401 -10.12 -24.69 15.48
C ASP A 401 -9.53 -23.88 14.29
N PRO A 402 -9.42 -22.54 14.39
CA PRO A 402 -9.27 -21.66 13.22
C PRO A 402 -7.94 -21.86 12.46
N LEU A 403 -6.93 -22.40 13.15
CA LEU A 403 -5.59 -22.72 12.63
C LEU A 403 -5.52 -24.13 11.98
N THR A 404 -6.65 -24.80 11.75
CA THR A 404 -6.73 -26.04 10.98
C THR A 404 -7.57 -25.82 9.73
N PHE A 405 -6.99 -26.13 8.56
CA PHE A 405 -7.67 -26.16 7.27
C PHE A 405 -8.77 -27.22 7.27
N LYS A 406 -10.03 -26.80 7.07
CA LYS A 406 -11.18 -27.71 7.14
C LYS A 406 -12.34 -27.21 6.25
N PRO A 407 -12.37 -27.60 4.96
CA PRO A 407 -13.38 -27.17 4.00
C PRO A 407 -14.84 -27.39 4.45
N GLU A 408 -15.12 -28.40 5.28
CA GLU A 408 -16.46 -28.69 5.82
C GLU A 408 -17.13 -27.50 6.51
N ARG A 409 -16.35 -26.52 6.99
CA ARG A 409 -16.87 -25.28 7.58
C ARG A 409 -17.80 -24.53 6.63
N PHE A 410 -17.52 -24.59 5.33
CA PHE A 410 -18.28 -23.92 4.28
C PHE A 410 -19.35 -24.82 3.64
N LEU A 411 -19.63 -26.00 4.19
CA LEU A 411 -20.75 -26.86 3.79
C LEU A 411 -21.98 -26.69 4.69
N ASP A 412 -23.17 -26.78 4.10
CA ASP A 412 -24.44 -26.90 4.81
C ASP A 412 -24.76 -28.35 5.22
N GLY A 413 -25.88 -28.55 5.92
CA GLY A 413 -26.31 -29.86 6.39
C GLY A 413 -26.71 -30.84 5.27
N ASP A 414 -26.91 -30.35 4.05
CA ASP A 414 -27.18 -31.13 2.84
C ASP A 414 -25.91 -31.34 1.99
N GLY A 415 -24.75 -30.82 2.44
CA GLY A 415 -23.45 -30.96 1.78
C GLY A 415 -23.14 -29.94 0.68
N LYS A 416 -23.88 -28.82 0.60
CA LYS A 416 -23.64 -27.75 -0.40
C LYS A 416 -22.75 -26.64 0.15
N ALA A 417 -21.96 -26.00 -0.71
CA ALA A 417 -21.23 -24.79 -0.34
C ALA A 417 -22.18 -23.61 -0.06
N TYR A 418 -21.94 -22.87 1.02
CA TYR A 418 -22.57 -21.55 1.22
C TYR A 418 -22.09 -20.57 0.17
N LYS A 419 -23.00 -19.78 -0.42
CA LYS A 419 -22.58 -18.72 -1.35
C LYS A 419 -21.96 -17.57 -0.54
N LEU A 420 -21.05 -16.82 -1.16
CA LEU A 420 -20.31 -15.73 -0.52
C LEU A 420 -21.20 -14.62 0.07
N ALA A 421 -22.44 -14.49 -0.41
CA ALA A 421 -23.47 -13.64 0.18
C ALA A 421 -24.04 -14.22 1.49
N ASP A 422 -24.27 -15.53 1.56
CA ASP A 422 -24.86 -16.24 2.69
C ASP A 422 -23.92 -16.26 3.90
N ILE A 423 -22.59 -16.25 3.67
CA ILE A 423 -21.57 -16.16 4.73
C ILE A 423 -21.79 -14.91 5.60
N LYS A 424 -22.28 -13.80 5.04
CA LYS A 424 -22.61 -12.57 5.80
C LYS A 424 -23.74 -12.77 6.82
N SER A 425 -24.60 -13.78 6.62
CA SER A 425 -25.70 -14.12 7.53
C SER A 425 -25.28 -14.96 8.74
N ARG A 426 -24.08 -15.58 8.72
CA ARG A 426 -23.55 -16.40 9.82
C ARG A 426 -23.01 -15.55 10.98
N ARG A 427 -23.82 -14.63 11.50
CA ARG A 427 -23.63 -13.99 12.80
C ARG A 427 -24.47 -14.70 13.87
N ASN A 428 -23.80 -15.45 14.73
CA ASN A 428 -24.29 -15.68 16.11
C ASN A 428 -23.43 -14.88 17.10
N VAL A 429 -23.16 -13.61 16.76
CA VAL A 429 -22.88 -12.60 17.79
C VAL A 429 -24.21 -12.32 18.46
N ASP A 430 -24.34 -12.56 19.77
CA ASP A 430 -25.58 -12.24 20.48
C ASP A 430 -25.64 -10.73 20.74
N ILE A 431 -26.00 -9.97 19.70
CA ILE A 431 -26.16 -8.51 19.74
C ILE A 431 -27.05 -8.16 20.94
N PRO A 432 -26.63 -7.28 21.85
CA PRO A 432 -27.40 -6.96 23.05
C PRO A 432 -28.73 -6.28 22.69
N GLY A 433 -29.75 -6.43 23.52
CA GLY A 433 -31.04 -5.77 23.29
C GLY A 433 -32.08 -6.01 24.39
N PRO A 434 -33.11 -5.16 24.47
CA PRO A 434 -34.20 -5.33 25.42
C PRO A 434 -34.99 -6.61 25.13
N LYS A 435 -35.27 -7.42 26.16
CA LYS A 435 -36.04 -8.66 25.98
C LYS A 435 -37.48 -8.36 25.52
N GLY A 436 -37.81 -8.86 24.34
CA GLY A 436 -39.13 -8.74 23.74
C GLY A 436 -40.20 -9.57 24.45
N ILE A 437 -41.45 -9.16 24.30
CA ILE A 437 -42.63 -9.90 24.75
C ILE A 437 -42.81 -11.12 23.81
N PRO A 438 -43.17 -12.32 24.30
CA PRO A 438 -43.45 -13.47 23.43
C PRO A 438 -44.43 -13.13 22.29
N LEU A 439 -44.17 -13.67 21.09
CA LEU A 439 -44.90 -13.44 19.82
C LEU A 439 -44.89 -12.00 19.25
N LEU A 440 -44.68 -10.96 20.07
CA LEU A 440 -44.76 -9.55 19.66
C LEU A 440 -43.39 -8.84 19.62
N GLY A 441 -42.41 -9.37 20.34
CA GLY A 441 -41.12 -8.72 20.53
C GLY A 441 -41.25 -7.40 21.29
N ASN A 442 -40.47 -6.40 20.89
CA ASN A 442 -40.41 -5.05 21.44
C ASN A 442 -41.47 -4.11 20.82
N ALA A 443 -42.35 -4.59 19.93
CA ALA A 443 -43.28 -3.75 19.17
C ALA A 443 -44.25 -2.92 20.05
N LEU A 444 -44.61 -3.42 21.23
CA LEU A 444 -45.42 -2.69 22.23
C LEU A 444 -44.61 -1.87 23.23
N GLN A 445 -43.27 -1.99 23.21
CA GLN A 445 -42.36 -1.23 24.08
C GLN A 445 -41.86 0.06 23.40
N LEU A 446 -42.02 0.19 22.08
CA LEU A 446 -41.80 1.43 21.34
C LEU A 446 -42.95 2.43 21.57
N SER A 447 -42.61 3.72 21.72
CA SER A 447 -43.61 4.80 21.74
C SER A 447 -44.24 4.96 20.35
N LYS A 448 -45.58 5.09 20.30
CA LYS A 448 -46.32 5.26 19.04
C LYS A 448 -46.07 6.62 18.40
N ASP A 449 -45.99 7.66 19.24
CA ASP A 449 -45.93 9.06 18.79
C ASP A 449 -44.48 9.55 18.67
N ILE A 450 -43.58 9.03 19.52
CA ILE A 450 -42.17 9.48 19.60
C ILE A 450 -41.20 8.29 19.78
N PRO A 451 -41.14 7.33 18.82
CA PRO A 451 -40.34 6.10 18.96
C PRO A 451 -38.84 6.37 19.14
N TYR A 452 -38.31 7.43 18.53
CA TYR A 452 -36.87 7.75 18.60
C TYR A 452 -36.37 8.05 20.01
N ILE A 453 -37.21 8.58 20.92
CA ILE A 453 -36.82 8.80 22.32
C ILE A 453 -36.61 7.47 23.05
N GLN A 454 -37.40 6.44 22.74
CA GLN A 454 -37.24 5.13 23.37
C GLN A 454 -36.01 4.40 22.79
N ILE A 455 -35.79 4.51 21.49
CA ILE A 455 -34.55 4.06 20.82
C ILE A 455 -33.31 4.74 21.43
N GLN A 456 -33.35 6.06 21.69
CA GLN A 456 -32.25 6.79 22.35
C GLN A 456 -32.03 6.43 23.83
N LYS A 457 -32.98 5.77 24.50
CA LYS A 457 -32.74 5.19 25.83
C LYS A 457 -32.02 3.85 25.70
N TRP A 458 -32.53 2.96 24.84
CA TRP A 458 -31.91 1.66 24.59
C TRP A 458 -30.48 1.78 24.03
N ALA A 459 -30.21 2.78 23.19
CA ALA A 459 -28.86 3.17 22.74
C ALA A 459 -27.87 3.48 23.88
N LYS A 460 -28.37 3.93 25.04
CA LYS A 460 -27.56 4.21 26.24
C LYS A 460 -27.50 3.05 27.22
N GLU A 461 -28.32 2.03 27.02
CA GLU A 461 -28.49 0.88 27.91
C GLU A 461 -27.77 -0.36 27.35
N PHE A 462 -27.85 -0.58 26.04
CA PHE A 462 -27.30 -1.73 25.33
C PHE A 462 -26.10 -1.39 24.43
N GLY A 463 -25.71 -0.12 24.36
CA GLY A 463 -24.70 0.38 23.42
C GLY A 463 -25.32 0.91 22.12
N SER A 464 -24.49 1.48 21.25
CA SER A 464 -24.97 2.16 20.03
C SER A 464 -25.44 1.22 18.92
N VAL A 465 -25.13 -0.07 19.04
CA VAL A 465 -25.66 -1.17 18.21
C VAL A 465 -26.43 -2.12 19.12
N PHE A 466 -27.73 -2.26 18.89
CA PHE A 466 -28.57 -3.18 19.69
C PHE A 466 -29.70 -3.78 18.84
N LYS A 467 -30.20 -4.96 19.20
CA LYS A 467 -31.30 -5.62 18.49
C LYS A 467 -32.67 -5.38 19.12
N LEU A 468 -33.69 -5.30 18.27
CA LEU A 468 -35.09 -5.33 18.61
C LEU A 468 -35.78 -6.47 17.86
N GLN A 469 -36.46 -7.35 18.59
CA GLN A 469 -37.41 -8.28 17.98
C GLN A 469 -38.68 -7.50 17.61
N LEU A 470 -39.14 -7.53 16.36
CA LEU A 470 -40.46 -7.03 15.97
C LEU A 470 -41.29 -8.19 15.42
N PHE A 471 -42.18 -8.75 16.25
CA PHE A 471 -42.87 -10.01 16.01
C PHE A 471 -41.89 -11.16 15.72
N ARG A 472 -41.70 -11.54 14.44
CA ARG A 472 -40.76 -12.58 14.00
C ARG A 472 -39.45 -12.03 13.44
N GLU A 473 -39.43 -10.76 13.05
CA GLU A 473 -38.25 -10.12 12.44
C GLU A 473 -37.28 -9.66 13.54
N GLU A 474 -35.98 -9.83 13.33
CA GLU A 474 -34.94 -9.18 14.13
C GLU A 474 -34.51 -7.88 13.42
N VAL A 475 -34.48 -6.77 14.17
CA VAL A 475 -34.15 -5.44 13.68
C VAL A 475 -32.96 -4.90 14.47
N VAL A 476 -31.79 -4.84 13.83
CA VAL A 476 -30.61 -4.20 14.39
C VAL A 476 -30.74 -2.69 14.27
N VAL A 477 -30.49 -1.97 15.37
CA VAL A 477 -30.61 -0.52 15.49
C VAL A 477 -29.24 0.10 15.68
N CYS A 478 -28.78 0.82 14.65
CA CYS A 478 -27.60 1.68 14.69
C CYS A 478 -28.01 3.08 15.17
N SER A 479 -27.34 3.62 16.21
CA SER A 479 -27.85 4.81 16.91
C SER A 479 -26.83 5.91 17.23
N ASP A 480 -25.53 5.67 17.05
CA ASP A 480 -24.53 6.74 16.96
C ASP A 480 -24.29 7.15 15.49
N TYR A 481 -23.58 8.27 15.32
CA TYR A 481 -23.27 8.84 14.01
C TYR A 481 -22.60 7.82 13.07
N GLU A 482 -21.68 7.04 13.61
CA GLU A 482 -20.78 6.24 12.81
C GLU A 482 -21.40 4.93 12.39
N THR A 483 -22.04 4.24 13.33
CA THR A 483 -22.78 3.01 13.09
C THR A 483 -23.87 3.25 12.05
N ILE A 484 -24.47 4.44 12.05
CA ILE A 484 -25.36 4.90 10.98
C ILE A 484 -24.57 5.09 9.66
N MET A 485 -23.45 5.79 9.66
CA MET A 485 -22.66 6.02 8.43
C MET A 485 -22.04 4.74 7.84
N MET A 486 -21.82 3.69 8.65
CA MET A 486 -21.39 2.35 8.19
C MET A 486 -22.47 1.64 7.36
N THR A 487 -23.75 1.91 7.66
CA THR A 487 -24.89 1.43 6.85
C THR A 487 -25.02 2.12 5.48
N LYS A 488 -24.11 3.04 5.13
CA LYS A 488 -23.98 3.55 3.76
C LYS A 488 -23.29 2.59 2.80
N SER A 489 -22.52 1.62 3.32
CA SER A 489 -21.77 0.67 2.48
C SER A 489 -22.69 -0.31 1.75
N ASP A 490 -22.21 -0.86 0.62
CA ASP A 490 -22.94 -1.81 -0.25
C ASP A 490 -23.39 -3.11 0.46
N ASP A 491 -22.99 -3.32 1.72
CA ASP A 491 -23.47 -4.42 2.57
C ASP A 491 -24.85 -4.15 3.22
N PHE A 492 -25.31 -2.89 3.27
CA PHE A 492 -26.54 -2.46 3.98
C PHE A 492 -27.56 -1.73 3.08
N VAL A 493 -27.36 -1.78 1.76
CA VAL A 493 -28.21 -1.12 0.74
C VAL A 493 -29.58 -1.77 0.53
N GLY A 494 -29.80 -2.97 1.07
CA GLY A 494 -31.09 -3.66 1.03
C GLY A 494 -32.23 -2.85 1.67
N ARG A 495 -33.47 -3.12 1.28
CA ARG A 495 -34.66 -2.43 1.82
C ARG A 495 -35.67 -3.47 2.29
N PRO A 496 -36.16 -3.41 3.54
CA PRO A 496 -37.17 -4.36 4.01
C PRO A 496 -38.50 -4.09 3.27
N LYS A 497 -39.12 -5.14 2.71
CA LYS A 497 -40.36 -5.02 1.94
C LYS A 497 -41.51 -4.49 2.79
N SER A 498 -41.75 -3.19 2.68
CA SER A 498 -42.82 -2.49 3.37
C SER A 498 -44.09 -2.53 2.55
N TRP A 499 -44.95 -3.51 2.83
CA TRP A 499 -46.32 -3.60 2.30
C TRP A 499 -47.05 -2.25 2.33
N ARG A 500 -46.83 -1.44 3.38
CA ARG A 500 -47.41 -0.09 3.52
C ARG A 500 -46.96 0.87 2.42
N PHE A 501 -45.72 0.80 1.94
CA PHE A 501 -45.25 1.63 0.83
C PHE A 501 -45.67 1.04 -0.52
N THR A 502 -45.60 -0.28 -0.69
CA THR A 502 -46.06 -0.98 -1.91
C THR A 502 -47.54 -0.69 -2.25
N PHE A 503 -48.40 -0.45 -1.25
CA PHE A 503 -49.81 -0.07 -1.47
C PHE A 503 -50.07 1.45 -1.59
N VAL A 504 -49.09 2.31 -1.31
CA VAL A 504 -49.27 3.78 -1.26
C VAL A 504 -48.54 4.49 -2.41
N ILE A 505 -47.46 3.91 -2.92
CA ILE A 505 -46.68 4.46 -4.03
C ILE A 505 -47.26 3.94 -5.36
N PRO A 506 -47.60 4.80 -6.33
CA PRO A 506 -47.97 4.38 -7.68
C PRO A 506 -46.80 3.63 -8.33
N GLY A 507 -47.02 2.39 -8.76
CA GLY A 507 -45.95 1.49 -9.23
C GLY A 507 -45.28 0.64 -8.13
N GLY A 508 -45.68 0.80 -6.87
CA GLY A 508 -45.29 -0.08 -5.76
C GLY A 508 -43.87 0.14 -5.24
N ASP A 509 -43.09 -0.94 -5.10
CA ASP A 509 -41.69 -0.95 -4.68
C ASP A 509 -40.72 -0.98 -5.89
N LYS A 510 -41.02 -0.22 -6.96
CA LYS A 510 -40.24 -0.15 -8.22
C LYS A 510 -39.45 1.16 -8.43
N GLY A 511 -39.38 2.02 -7.42
CA GLY A 511 -38.78 3.35 -7.51
C GLY A 511 -37.30 3.47 -7.11
N ILE A 512 -36.90 4.69 -6.78
CA ILE A 512 -35.54 5.13 -6.46
C ILE A 512 -35.13 4.76 -5.03
N ALA A 513 -36.07 4.83 -4.08
CA ALA A 513 -35.83 4.81 -2.64
C ALA A 513 -36.33 3.55 -1.92
N PHE A 514 -37.44 2.96 -2.39
CA PHE A 514 -38.09 1.82 -1.73
C PHE A 514 -37.89 0.47 -2.45
N GLN A 515 -37.37 0.46 -3.68
CA GLN A 515 -37.06 -0.78 -4.42
C GLN A 515 -35.87 -1.52 -3.82
N ASP A 516 -35.93 -2.86 -3.83
CA ASP A 516 -34.79 -3.73 -3.51
C ASP A 516 -33.54 -3.36 -4.32
N PHE A 517 -32.35 -3.46 -3.71
CA PHE A 517 -31.11 -3.09 -4.39
C PHE A 517 -30.71 -4.13 -5.45
N ASN A 518 -30.97 -3.80 -6.70
CA ASN A 518 -30.71 -4.61 -7.88
C ASN A 518 -30.36 -3.70 -9.09
N GLU A 519 -30.06 -4.27 -10.25
CA GLU A 519 -29.69 -3.49 -11.45
C GLU A 519 -30.82 -2.56 -11.94
N SER A 520 -32.10 -2.89 -11.71
CA SER A 520 -33.23 -2.00 -12.00
C SER A 520 -33.19 -0.76 -11.09
N GLN A 521 -33.02 -0.90 -9.77
CA GLN A 521 -32.86 0.25 -8.86
C GLN A 521 -31.62 1.09 -9.23
N LYS A 522 -30.49 0.45 -9.55
CA LYS A 522 -29.27 1.15 -9.98
C LYS A 522 -29.50 1.95 -11.26
N LEU A 523 -30.20 1.37 -12.24
CA LEU A 523 -30.60 2.04 -13.48
C LEU A 523 -31.55 3.22 -13.20
N MET A 524 -32.59 3.03 -12.39
CA MET A 524 -33.52 4.09 -11.99
C MET A 524 -32.82 5.27 -11.32
N ARG A 525 -31.88 4.98 -10.42
CA ARG A 525 -31.07 6.01 -9.74
C ARG A 525 -30.12 6.71 -10.71
N LYS A 526 -29.51 5.98 -11.66
CA LYS A 526 -28.68 6.54 -12.73
C LYS A 526 -29.49 7.48 -13.64
N LEU A 527 -30.67 7.06 -14.09
CA LEU A 527 -31.57 7.84 -14.94
C LEU A 527 -32.10 9.08 -14.23
N ALA A 528 -32.53 8.97 -12.97
CA ALA A 528 -32.99 10.10 -12.18
C ALA A 528 -31.88 11.14 -11.94
N VAL A 529 -30.67 10.70 -11.57
CA VAL A 529 -29.50 11.59 -11.43
C VAL A 529 -29.10 12.21 -12.77
N GLN A 530 -29.20 11.47 -13.88
CA GLN A 530 -28.92 11.99 -15.22
C GLN A 530 -29.93 13.06 -15.63
N GLY A 531 -31.24 12.85 -15.39
CA GLY A 531 -32.27 13.86 -15.61
C GLY A 531 -32.07 15.10 -14.74
N LEU A 532 -31.73 14.93 -13.46
CA LEU A 532 -31.40 16.04 -12.56
C LEU A 532 -30.16 16.83 -13.03
N LYS A 533 -29.14 16.17 -13.58
CA LYS A 533 -27.96 16.84 -14.15
C LYS A 533 -28.29 17.59 -15.45
N GLN A 534 -28.98 16.94 -16.40
CA GLN A 534 -29.34 17.57 -17.68
C GLN A 534 -30.31 18.75 -17.50
N TYR A 535 -31.21 18.68 -16.51
CA TYR A 535 -32.03 19.80 -16.08
C TYR A 535 -31.20 20.88 -15.37
N GLY A 536 -30.27 20.48 -14.49
CA GLY A 536 -29.33 21.36 -13.77
C GLY A 536 -28.37 22.16 -14.66
N GLU A 537 -27.96 21.58 -15.80
CA GLU A 537 -27.11 22.25 -16.79
C GLU A 537 -27.86 23.38 -17.53
N ALA A 538 -29.20 23.37 -17.56
CA ALA A 538 -30.04 24.52 -17.96
C ALA A 538 -30.18 25.59 -16.85
N SER A 539 -29.12 25.75 -16.06
CA SER A 539 -29.03 26.37 -14.73
C SER A 539 -29.87 27.64 -14.49
N ASN A 540 -29.86 28.60 -15.41
CA ASN A 540 -30.62 29.86 -15.27
C ASN A 540 -32.11 29.62 -15.01
N ARG A 541 -32.75 28.73 -15.78
CA ARG A 541 -34.20 28.53 -15.73
C ARG A 541 -34.67 27.91 -14.40
N ILE A 542 -33.81 27.18 -13.69
CA ILE A 542 -34.11 26.69 -12.35
C ILE A 542 -34.17 27.86 -11.36
N VAL A 543 -33.21 28.78 -11.45
CA VAL A 543 -33.19 30.00 -10.62
C VAL A 543 -34.43 30.83 -10.92
N ASP A 544 -34.75 31.05 -12.19
CA ASP A 544 -35.93 31.82 -12.63
C ASP A 544 -37.24 31.22 -12.05
N LEU A 545 -37.50 29.92 -12.27
CA LEU A 545 -38.70 29.23 -11.76
C LEU A 545 -38.77 29.16 -10.22
N SER A 546 -37.61 29.14 -9.55
CA SER A 546 -37.52 29.25 -8.09
C SER A 546 -37.90 30.66 -7.64
N MET A 547 -37.35 31.68 -8.29
CA MET A 547 -37.59 33.09 -7.97
C MET A 547 -39.03 33.51 -8.27
N GLU A 548 -39.66 33.01 -9.33
CA GLU A 548 -41.11 33.18 -9.56
C GLU A 548 -41.93 32.64 -8.38
N SER A 549 -41.69 31.39 -8.00
CA SER A 549 -42.42 30.72 -6.90
C SER A 549 -42.21 31.42 -5.55
N ILE A 550 -40.97 31.84 -5.26
CA ILE A 550 -40.61 32.61 -4.07
C ILE A 550 -41.27 33.99 -4.08
N THR A 551 -41.32 34.67 -5.24
CA THR A 551 -41.95 36.00 -5.38
C THR A 551 -43.46 35.92 -5.17
N GLU A 552 -44.12 34.88 -5.65
CA GLU A 552 -45.54 34.61 -5.35
C GLU A 552 -45.75 34.39 -3.84
N CYS A 553 -44.91 33.57 -3.19
CA CYS A 553 -45.02 33.30 -1.76
C CYS A 553 -44.79 34.56 -0.90
N ILE A 554 -43.81 35.40 -1.27
CA ILE A 554 -43.56 36.70 -0.63
C ILE A 554 -44.75 37.65 -0.87
N SER A 555 -45.33 37.65 -2.07
CA SER A 555 -46.51 38.47 -2.38
C SER A 555 -47.73 38.06 -1.56
N GLU A 556 -47.95 36.76 -1.35
CA GLU A 556 -49.02 36.26 -0.46
C GLU A 556 -48.74 36.62 1.01
N PHE A 557 -47.51 36.43 1.51
CA PHE A 557 -47.11 36.87 2.85
C PHE A 557 -47.34 38.37 3.09
N LEU A 558 -47.02 39.22 2.11
CA LEU A 558 -47.25 40.66 2.17
C LEU A 558 -48.74 41.02 2.07
N SER A 559 -49.53 40.24 1.33
CA SER A 559 -50.98 40.50 1.19
C SER A 559 -51.76 40.41 2.52
N HIS A 560 -51.24 39.65 3.49
CA HIS A 560 -51.79 39.57 4.84
C HIS A 560 -51.56 40.84 5.69
N ASN A 561 -50.79 41.83 5.22
CA ASN A 561 -50.65 43.18 5.82
C ASN A 561 -50.36 43.23 7.35
N GLY A 562 -49.71 42.20 7.89
CA GLY A 562 -49.38 42.08 9.33
C GLY A 562 -50.45 41.40 10.19
N GLU A 563 -51.53 40.89 9.62
CA GLU A 563 -52.44 39.97 10.31
C GLU A 563 -51.77 38.60 10.57
N ALA A 564 -52.21 37.90 11.60
CA ALA A 564 -51.68 36.58 11.95
C ALA A 564 -52.24 35.49 11.01
N PHE A 565 -51.41 34.98 10.12
CA PHE A 565 -51.74 33.89 9.19
C PHE A 565 -50.89 32.64 9.45
N ASN A 566 -51.29 31.50 8.89
CA ASN A 566 -50.50 30.27 8.92
C ASN A 566 -49.59 30.20 7.67
N PRO A 567 -48.25 30.33 7.80
CA PRO A 567 -47.35 30.35 6.65
C PRO A 567 -47.22 28.98 5.95
N VAL A 568 -47.60 27.89 6.61
CA VAL A 568 -47.46 26.53 6.09
C VAL A 568 -48.23 26.34 4.77
N THR A 569 -49.42 26.92 4.61
CA THR A 569 -50.25 26.71 3.39
C THR A 569 -49.75 27.47 2.16
N PRO A 570 -49.30 28.74 2.25
CA PRO A 570 -48.51 29.38 1.19
C PRO A 570 -47.23 28.62 0.84
N LEU A 571 -46.44 28.21 1.85
CA LEU A 571 -45.17 27.50 1.63
C LEU A 571 -45.40 26.14 0.96
N ASP A 572 -46.38 25.36 1.40
CA ASP A 572 -46.75 24.09 0.76
C ASP A 572 -47.06 24.26 -0.72
N ARG A 573 -47.78 25.33 -1.10
CA ARG A 573 -48.07 25.62 -2.52
C ARG A 573 -46.82 26.05 -3.28
N CYS A 574 -45.99 26.92 -2.72
CA CYS A 574 -44.71 27.34 -3.31
C CYS A 574 -43.79 26.13 -3.59
N ILE A 575 -43.63 25.26 -2.59
CA ILE A 575 -42.75 24.08 -2.64
C ILE A 575 -43.33 23.00 -3.57
N THR A 576 -44.65 22.79 -3.56
CA THR A 576 -45.33 21.86 -4.48
C THR A 576 -45.24 22.37 -5.92
N LYS A 577 -45.44 23.66 -6.17
CA LYS A 577 -45.27 24.27 -7.50
C LYS A 577 -43.84 24.12 -8.02
N TYR A 578 -42.83 24.34 -7.17
CA TYR A 578 -41.43 24.08 -7.50
C TYR A 578 -41.17 22.60 -7.83
N ALA A 579 -41.70 21.66 -7.04
CA ALA A 579 -41.58 20.22 -7.29
C ALA A 579 -42.30 19.76 -8.57
N LEU A 580 -43.41 20.39 -8.94
CA LEU A 580 -44.12 20.15 -10.20
C LEU A 580 -43.35 20.73 -11.40
N ASN A 581 -42.81 21.95 -11.29
CA ASN A 581 -41.98 22.58 -12.31
C ASN A 581 -40.70 21.77 -12.64
N LEU A 582 -40.15 21.04 -11.66
CA LEU A 582 -39.06 20.07 -11.85
C LEU A 582 -39.48 18.82 -12.66
N SER A 583 -40.78 18.54 -12.75
CA SER A 583 -41.33 17.36 -13.43
C SER A 583 -41.89 17.64 -14.83
N GLU A 584 -42.49 18.81 -15.07
CA GLU A 584 -43.16 19.14 -16.35
C GLU A 584 -42.20 19.31 -17.53
N SER A 585 -42.40 18.51 -18.58
CA SER A 585 -41.78 18.74 -19.90
C SER A 585 -42.63 19.68 -20.76
N ASN A 586 -42.35 20.99 -20.72
CA ASN A 586 -43.23 22.01 -21.31
C ASN A 586 -42.57 22.85 -22.43
N SER A 587 -42.53 22.30 -23.65
CA SER A 587 -42.72 23.03 -24.93
C SER A 587 -43.07 22.05 -26.07
N LYS A 588 -43.67 22.55 -27.16
CA LYS A 588 -43.90 21.76 -28.39
C LYS A 588 -42.77 21.89 -29.42
N ASP A 589 -41.72 22.65 -29.10
CA ASP A 589 -40.69 23.05 -30.05
C ASP A 589 -39.32 22.47 -29.72
N SER A 590 -38.83 21.63 -30.64
CA SER A 590 -37.41 21.35 -30.91
C SER A 590 -36.49 21.03 -29.73
N LYS A 591 -36.35 19.71 -29.45
CA LYS A 591 -35.10 18.99 -29.15
C LYS A 591 -34.10 19.61 -28.14
N ARG A 592 -33.86 18.88 -27.03
CA ARG A 592 -32.83 19.08 -25.98
C ARG A 592 -33.22 19.93 -24.75
N ILE A 593 -34.33 19.60 -24.09
CA ILE A 593 -34.45 19.78 -22.63
C ILE A 593 -35.04 18.49 -22.04
N THR A 594 -34.23 17.69 -21.35
CA THR A 594 -34.65 16.47 -20.66
C THR A 594 -34.94 16.79 -19.19
N THR A 595 -36.20 16.72 -18.79
CA THR A 595 -36.57 16.69 -17.36
C THR A 595 -36.33 15.29 -16.79
N VAL A 596 -36.40 15.12 -15.46
CA VAL A 596 -36.35 13.79 -14.83
C VAL A 596 -37.41 12.86 -15.43
N LEU A 597 -38.63 13.36 -15.62
CA LEU A 597 -39.71 12.62 -16.29
C LEU A 597 -39.37 12.32 -17.76
N GLY A 598 -38.80 13.27 -18.51
CA GLY A 598 -38.37 13.04 -19.89
C GLY A 598 -37.29 11.98 -20.02
N THR A 599 -36.30 11.94 -19.12
CA THR A 599 -35.25 10.91 -19.11
C THR A 599 -35.81 9.53 -18.75
N LEU A 600 -36.76 9.46 -17.81
CA LEU A 600 -37.43 8.21 -17.44
C LEU A 600 -38.37 7.70 -18.55
N LEU A 601 -39.15 8.58 -19.19
CA LEU A 601 -40.00 8.20 -20.32
C LEU A 601 -39.17 7.73 -21.51
N THR A 602 -38.06 8.42 -21.85
CA THR A 602 -37.15 7.97 -22.92
C THR A 602 -36.62 6.56 -22.62
N ALA A 603 -36.21 6.27 -21.39
CA ALA A 603 -35.76 4.94 -20.99
C ALA A 603 -36.89 3.89 -20.99
N CYS A 604 -38.15 4.29 -20.82
CA CYS A 604 -39.32 3.41 -20.93
C CYS A 604 -39.65 3.11 -22.41
N ASP A 605 -39.56 4.11 -23.29
CA ASP A 605 -39.74 3.97 -24.75
C ASP A 605 -38.61 3.13 -25.38
N ASP A 606 -37.37 3.28 -24.88
CA ASP A 606 -36.20 2.44 -25.22
C ASP A 606 -36.30 1.01 -24.61
N GLY A 607 -37.34 0.70 -23.83
CA GLY A 607 -37.58 -0.63 -23.24
C GLY A 607 -36.65 -1.01 -22.08
N LEU A 608 -35.95 -0.04 -21.48
CA LEU A 608 -34.97 -0.26 -20.40
C LEU A 608 -35.62 -0.33 -19.01
N ILE A 609 -36.81 0.27 -18.84
CA ILE A 609 -37.62 0.27 -17.61
C ILE A 609 -39.11 0.19 -17.97
N ASP A 610 -39.99 -0.11 -17.00
CA ASP A 610 -41.44 -0.12 -17.22
C ASP A 610 -42.17 1.12 -16.68
N MET A 611 -43.45 1.29 -17.03
CA MET A 611 -44.25 2.44 -16.59
C MET A 611 -44.49 2.47 -15.06
N ASP A 612 -44.42 1.34 -14.36
CA ASP A 612 -44.51 1.35 -12.89
C ASP A 612 -43.20 1.91 -12.29
N ASN A 613 -42.04 1.58 -12.86
CA ASN A 613 -40.77 2.22 -12.50
C ASN A 613 -40.86 3.74 -12.68
N VAL A 614 -41.36 4.22 -13.84
CA VAL A 614 -41.54 5.65 -14.12
C VAL A 614 -42.45 6.31 -13.08
N ASN A 615 -43.62 5.71 -12.82
CA ASN A 615 -44.59 6.21 -11.84
C ASN A 615 -44.02 6.27 -10.41
N SER A 616 -43.33 5.22 -9.97
CA SER A 616 -42.78 5.11 -8.62
C SER A 616 -41.66 6.11 -8.39
N ALA A 617 -40.74 6.25 -9.36
CA ALA A 617 -39.65 7.22 -9.29
C ALA A 617 -40.14 8.68 -9.38
N LEU A 618 -41.15 8.96 -10.20
CA LEU A 618 -41.77 10.29 -10.28
C LEU A 618 -42.43 10.67 -8.95
N PHE A 619 -43.23 9.77 -8.38
CA PHE A 619 -43.90 9.98 -7.10
C PHE A 619 -42.91 10.20 -5.95
N GLU A 620 -41.88 9.36 -5.85
CA GLU A 620 -40.83 9.50 -4.84
C GLU A 620 -40.00 10.78 -5.00
N THR A 621 -39.72 11.21 -6.24
CA THR A 621 -38.97 12.45 -6.51
C THR A 621 -39.77 13.68 -6.06
N ILE A 622 -41.06 13.75 -6.42
CA ILE A 622 -41.96 14.83 -6.02
C ILE A 622 -42.15 14.83 -4.50
N LEU A 623 -42.49 13.67 -3.91
CA LEU A 623 -42.72 13.54 -2.47
C LEU A 623 -41.47 13.88 -1.64
N GLY A 624 -40.31 13.34 -2.05
CA GLY A 624 -39.02 13.56 -1.38
C GLY A 624 -38.60 15.03 -1.42
N GLY A 625 -38.72 15.68 -2.58
CA GLY A 625 -38.48 17.12 -2.72
C GLY A 625 -39.42 17.97 -1.86
N THR A 626 -40.73 17.70 -1.92
CA THR A 626 -41.74 18.49 -1.20
C THR A 626 -41.63 18.34 0.32
N VAL A 627 -41.58 17.11 0.85
CA VAL A 627 -41.57 16.86 2.30
C VAL A 627 -40.29 17.37 2.96
N THR A 628 -39.14 17.19 2.29
CA THR A 628 -37.83 17.62 2.82
C THR A 628 -37.72 19.15 2.86
N ASN A 629 -38.03 19.82 1.74
CA ASN A 629 -37.95 21.29 1.66
C ASN A 629 -38.94 21.98 2.60
N LYS A 630 -40.17 21.45 2.72
CA LYS A 630 -41.16 21.93 3.69
C LYS A 630 -40.60 21.88 5.10
N SER A 631 -40.13 20.71 5.53
CA SER A 631 -39.66 20.49 6.90
C SER A 631 -38.47 21.40 7.25
N HIS A 632 -37.56 21.68 6.30
CA HIS A 632 -36.46 22.62 6.52
C HIS A 632 -36.94 24.08 6.63
N LEU A 633 -37.96 24.50 5.87
CA LEU A 633 -38.52 25.85 5.92
C LEU A 633 -39.37 26.07 7.18
N ASP A 634 -40.20 25.09 7.57
CA ASP A 634 -40.94 25.10 8.84
C ASP A 634 -39.97 25.23 10.03
N CYS A 635 -38.88 24.44 10.06
CA CYS A 635 -37.86 24.55 11.09
C CYS A 635 -37.08 25.88 11.06
N PHE A 636 -36.77 26.42 9.87
CA PHE A 636 -36.08 27.71 9.75
C PHE A 636 -36.95 28.86 10.29
N ILE A 637 -38.24 28.86 9.97
CA ILE A 637 -39.21 29.84 10.46
C ILE A 637 -39.37 29.74 11.97
N LEU A 638 -39.50 28.53 12.51
CA LEU A 638 -39.52 28.32 13.96
C LEU A 638 -38.21 28.77 14.64
N LEU A 639 -37.05 28.58 14.00
CA LEU A 639 -35.76 29.04 14.51
C LEU A 639 -35.70 30.57 14.59
N ILE A 640 -35.99 31.29 13.50
CA ILE A 640 -35.93 32.77 13.53
C ILE A 640 -36.97 33.38 14.47
N LEU A 641 -38.18 32.80 14.58
CA LEU A 641 -39.22 33.26 15.51
C LEU A 641 -38.87 33.02 16.98
N ASN A 642 -38.15 31.94 17.31
CA ASN A 642 -37.72 31.67 18.69
C ASN A 642 -36.39 32.36 19.06
N TYR A 643 -35.66 32.92 18.09
CA TYR A 643 -34.39 33.63 18.31
C TYR A 643 -34.34 34.99 17.57
N PRO A 644 -35.05 36.03 18.06
CA PRO A 644 -35.08 37.36 17.44
C PRO A 644 -33.70 37.97 17.17
N ASP A 645 -32.73 37.80 18.09
CA ASP A 645 -31.33 38.23 17.93
C ASP A 645 -30.68 37.69 16.64
N VAL A 646 -31.10 36.49 16.20
CA VAL A 646 -30.63 35.87 14.95
C VAL A 646 -31.37 36.49 13.76
N GLN A 647 -32.69 36.68 13.87
CA GLN A 647 -33.50 37.31 12.82
C GLN A 647 -33.04 38.75 12.50
N GLU A 648 -32.82 39.59 13.51
CA GLU A 648 -32.31 40.96 13.31
C GLU A 648 -30.92 40.95 12.65
N ARG A 649 -30.04 40.03 13.07
CA ARG A 649 -28.68 39.94 12.52
C ARG A 649 -28.63 39.38 11.10
N LEU A 650 -29.55 38.49 10.72
CA LEU A 650 -29.74 38.05 9.33
C LEU A 650 -30.17 39.24 8.45
N ILE A 651 -31.18 39.99 8.89
CA ILE A 651 -31.67 41.18 8.18
C ILE A 651 -30.54 42.20 8.00
N ALA A 652 -29.77 42.47 9.06
CA ALA A 652 -28.66 43.42 9.04
C ALA A 652 -27.50 42.99 8.13
N GLU A 653 -27.18 41.70 8.02
CA GLU A 653 -26.17 41.22 7.06
C GLU A 653 -26.66 41.35 5.62
N ILE A 654 -27.88 40.89 5.33
CA ILE A 654 -28.47 40.92 3.99
C ILE A 654 -28.60 42.37 3.49
N GLN A 655 -29.08 43.30 4.32
CA GLN A 655 -29.20 44.72 3.96
C GLN A 655 -27.84 45.44 3.82
N ALA A 656 -26.76 44.92 4.44
CA ALA A 656 -25.42 45.48 4.28
C ALA A 656 -24.69 44.95 3.03
N ALA A 657 -25.02 43.72 2.59
CA ALA A 657 -24.40 43.06 1.45
C ALA A 657 -25.16 43.26 0.12
N ILE A 658 -26.49 43.40 0.18
CA ILE A 658 -27.40 43.40 -0.98
C ILE A 658 -28.13 44.76 -1.05
N PRO A 659 -28.07 45.48 -2.18
CA PRO A 659 -28.85 46.71 -2.39
C PRO A 659 -30.37 46.48 -2.27
N ALA A 660 -31.08 47.42 -1.65
CA ALA A 660 -32.51 47.29 -1.36
C ALA A 660 -33.42 47.25 -2.61
N ASP A 661 -32.90 47.57 -3.79
CA ASP A 661 -33.55 47.41 -5.10
C ASP A 661 -33.41 46.00 -5.71
N LYS A 662 -32.70 45.07 -5.04
CA LYS A 662 -32.33 43.76 -5.60
C LYS A 662 -32.61 42.60 -4.65
N SER A 663 -33.06 41.48 -5.22
CA SER A 663 -33.11 40.20 -4.52
C SER A 663 -31.72 39.56 -4.47
N PRO A 664 -31.34 38.84 -3.39
CA PRO A 664 -30.09 38.09 -3.33
C PRO A 664 -30.06 36.97 -4.37
N THR A 665 -28.91 36.74 -5.01
CA THR A 665 -28.71 35.64 -5.98
C THR A 665 -27.75 34.57 -5.43
N LEU A 666 -27.67 33.41 -6.10
CA LEU A 666 -26.68 32.38 -5.75
C LEU A 666 -25.22 32.88 -5.83
N ALA A 667 -24.94 33.90 -6.65
CA ALA A 667 -23.62 34.53 -6.74
C ALA A 667 -23.31 35.48 -5.57
N ASP A 668 -24.33 35.89 -4.81
CA ASP A 668 -24.15 36.74 -3.63
C ASP A 668 -23.86 35.96 -2.34
N ARG A 669 -23.93 34.62 -2.40
CA ARG A 669 -23.74 33.68 -1.27
C ARG A 669 -22.48 33.96 -0.46
N GLU A 670 -21.35 34.21 -1.13
CA GLU A 670 -20.06 34.53 -0.49
C GLU A 670 -20.09 35.79 0.39
N LYS A 671 -21.05 36.69 0.16
CA LYS A 671 -21.22 37.96 0.90
C LYS A 671 -22.05 37.81 2.17
N LEU A 672 -22.63 36.62 2.41
CA LEU A 672 -23.64 36.37 3.45
C LEU A 672 -23.21 35.25 4.44
N PRO A 673 -22.00 35.31 5.06
CA PRO A 673 -21.43 34.21 5.83
C PRO A 673 -22.16 33.90 7.16
N PHE A 674 -22.83 34.87 7.80
CA PHE A 674 -23.68 34.58 8.97
C PHE A 674 -24.99 33.90 8.54
N THR A 675 -25.58 34.35 7.44
CA THR A 675 -26.78 33.75 6.83
C THR A 675 -26.54 32.29 6.45
N GLU A 676 -25.41 32.01 5.79
CA GLU A 676 -24.97 30.64 5.51
C GLU A 676 -24.78 29.82 6.79
N ALA A 677 -24.14 30.36 7.83
CA ALA A 677 -23.96 29.66 9.09
C ALA A 677 -25.30 29.30 9.79
N VAL A 678 -26.32 30.16 9.72
CA VAL A 678 -27.65 29.88 10.28
C VAL A 678 -28.40 28.84 9.44
N ILE A 679 -28.27 28.88 8.10
CA ILE A 679 -28.83 27.86 7.20
C ILE A 679 -28.21 26.49 7.49
N LEU A 680 -26.88 26.40 7.62
CA LEU A 680 -26.17 25.17 7.95
C LEU A 680 -26.57 24.60 9.33
N GLU A 681 -26.76 25.45 10.34
CA GLU A 681 -27.22 25.00 11.66
C GLU A 681 -28.70 24.54 11.61
N ASN A 682 -29.56 25.15 10.77
CA ASN A 682 -30.92 24.64 10.53
C ASN A 682 -30.92 23.23 9.89
N PHE A 683 -30.02 22.97 8.92
CA PHE A 683 -29.80 21.62 8.39
C PHE A 683 -29.32 20.63 9.47
N ARG A 684 -28.63 21.10 10.53
CA ARG A 684 -28.14 20.28 11.64
C ARG A 684 -29.21 19.95 12.69
N PHE A 685 -30.16 20.85 12.96
CA PHE A 685 -31.30 20.58 13.84
C PHE A 685 -32.30 19.58 13.23
N MET A 686 -32.35 19.51 11.90
CA MET A 686 -33.20 18.63 11.11
C MET A 686 -32.55 17.26 10.85
N SER A 687 -32.90 16.24 11.66
CA SER A 687 -32.72 14.83 11.29
C SER A 687 -34.05 14.27 10.77
N PRO A 688 -34.14 13.85 9.48
CA PRO A 688 -35.43 13.54 8.86
C PRO A 688 -35.98 12.15 9.26
N GLY A 689 -36.79 12.14 10.33
CA GLY A 689 -37.82 11.13 10.57
C GLY A 689 -37.38 9.72 11.01
N PRO A 690 -38.33 8.78 11.19
CA PRO A 690 -38.06 7.46 11.77
C PRO A 690 -37.48 6.41 10.79
N LEU A 691 -37.19 6.78 9.55
CA LEU A 691 -36.72 5.90 8.48
C LEU A 691 -35.51 6.54 7.81
N GLY A 692 -34.31 6.05 8.13
CA GLY A 692 -33.07 6.77 7.88
C GLY A 692 -32.70 6.94 6.41
N VAL A 693 -32.65 8.21 5.97
CA VAL A 693 -31.91 8.64 4.77
C VAL A 693 -30.96 9.78 5.19
N VAL A 694 -29.66 9.51 5.13
CA VAL A 694 -28.64 10.40 5.72
C VAL A 694 -28.32 11.58 4.79
N HIS A 695 -29.05 12.69 4.94
CA HIS A 695 -28.88 13.89 4.10
C HIS A 695 -27.82 14.90 4.57
N LYS A 696 -27.06 14.60 5.64
CA LYS A 696 -25.97 15.46 6.16
C LYS A 696 -24.90 15.77 5.10
N THR A 697 -24.71 14.89 4.13
CA THR A 697 -23.64 14.92 3.12
C THR A 697 -23.67 16.16 2.20
N MET A 698 -24.82 16.80 1.97
CA MET A 698 -24.92 17.96 1.05
C MET A 698 -24.26 19.24 1.57
N CYS A 699 -24.02 19.36 2.89
CA CYS A 699 -23.39 20.54 3.48
C CYS A 699 -21.88 20.62 3.18
N ASP A 700 -21.18 19.49 3.11
CA ASP A 700 -19.72 19.46 2.96
C ASP A 700 -19.26 19.33 1.49
N THR A 701 -19.99 18.62 0.63
CA THR A 701 -19.49 18.29 -0.73
C THR A 701 -19.52 19.44 -1.73
N SER A 702 -20.42 20.42 -1.58
CA SER A 702 -20.57 21.54 -2.52
C SER A 702 -19.96 22.87 -2.07
N LEU A 703 -19.30 22.89 -0.89
CA LEU A 703 -18.88 24.13 -0.19
C LEU A 703 -17.39 24.21 0.18
N GLY A 704 -16.57 23.23 -0.18
CA GLY A 704 -15.19 23.03 0.30
C GLY A 704 -14.14 24.12 0.00
N ARG A 705 -14.53 25.36 -0.30
CA ARG A 705 -13.64 26.52 -0.51
C ARG A 705 -13.80 27.65 0.51
N TYR A 706 -14.89 27.72 1.29
CA TYR A 706 -15.08 28.78 2.29
C TYR A 706 -14.72 28.35 3.71
N LYS A 707 -14.06 29.25 4.46
CA LYS A 707 -13.76 29.08 5.89
C LYS A 707 -14.57 30.10 6.70
N ILE A 708 -15.50 29.61 7.52
CA ILE A 708 -16.20 30.43 8.50
C ILE A 708 -15.17 31.03 9.49
N PRO A 709 -15.17 32.35 9.75
CA PRO A 709 -14.29 32.96 10.74
C PRO A 709 -14.48 32.37 12.14
N LYS A 710 -13.37 32.15 12.88
CA LYS A 710 -13.40 31.49 14.21
C LYS A 710 -14.22 32.25 15.25
N ASP A 711 -14.42 33.54 15.02
CA ASP A 711 -15.21 34.48 15.81
C ASP A 711 -16.73 34.41 15.55
N THR A 712 -17.19 33.49 14.67
CA THR A 712 -18.62 33.28 14.32
C THR A 712 -19.16 31.92 14.82
N GLN A 713 -18.79 31.48 16.03
CA GLN A 713 -19.44 30.31 16.64
C GLN A 713 -20.77 30.68 17.31
N LEU A 714 -21.88 30.19 16.73
CA LEU A 714 -23.19 30.14 17.37
C LEU A 714 -23.23 28.99 18.39
N ASN A 715 -23.77 29.24 19.58
CA ASN A 715 -23.78 28.25 20.67
C ASN A 715 -25.11 28.29 21.41
N MET A 716 -26.12 27.61 20.87
CA MET A 716 -27.51 27.69 21.37
C MET A 716 -27.74 26.74 22.55
N THR A 717 -27.50 27.23 23.77
CA THR A 717 -27.87 26.54 25.01
C THR A 717 -28.83 27.39 25.85
N ARG A 718 -30.08 26.92 25.98
CA ARG A 718 -31.14 27.43 26.88
C ARG A 718 -31.18 28.97 27.04
N GLY A 719 -31.53 29.67 25.95
CA GLY A 719 -32.22 30.96 26.02
C GLY A 719 -31.38 32.24 26.19
N THR A 720 -30.05 32.21 26.02
CA THR A 720 -29.26 33.44 25.81
C THR A 720 -28.14 33.23 24.79
N LEU A 721 -27.89 34.24 23.96
CA LEU A 721 -26.87 34.21 22.90
C LEU A 721 -25.77 35.24 23.23
N LYS A 722 -24.51 34.78 23.39
CA LYS A 722 -23.38 35.65 23.83
C LYS A 722 -22.28 35.74 22.77
N VAL A 723 -22.17 36.90 22.13
CA VAL A 723 -21.04 37.27 21.27
C VAL A 723 -20.01 38.06 22.09
N SER A 724 -18.77 37.56 22.20
CA SER A 724 -17.73 38.14 23.05
C SER A 724 -16.76 39.04 22.28
N ARG A 725 -16.79 40.36 22.52
CA ARG A 725 -15.77 41.33 22.06
C ARG A 725 -15.06 41.98 23.24
N LYS A 726 -13.73 42.17 23.13
CA LYS A 726 -12.77 42.61 24.19
C LYS A 726 -12.51 41.48 25.22
N THR A 727 -11.33 41.29 25.82
CA THR A 727 -10.25 42.24 26.16
C THR A 727 -8.85 41.61 26.01
N VAL A 728 -7.95 42.25 25.26
CA VAL A 728 -6.64 41.67 24.86
C VAL A 728 -5.48 41.93 25.86
N ARG A 729 -5.56 42.92 26.75
CA ARG A 729 -4.38 43.51 27.42
C ARG A 729 -4.18 43.26 28.93
N GLN A 730 -4.78 42.20 29.50
CA GLN A 730 -4.55 41.85 30.93
C GLN A 730 -4.34 40.35 31.23
N ARG A 731 -4.43 39.44 30.25
CA ARG A 731 -4.21 38.00 30.48
C ARG A 731 -2.75 37.56 30.40
N GLU A 732 -1.87 38.34 29.77
CA GLU A 732 -0.46 37.97 29.50
C GLU A 732 0.36 37.62 30.76
N ARG A 733 0.09 38.26 31.91
CA ARG A 733 0.73 37.94 33.20
C ARG A 733 -0.04 36.95 34.09
N GLY A 734 -1.22 36.53 33.66
CA GLY A 734 -2.03 35.50 34.34
C GLY A 734 -1.94 34.12 33.69
N ALA A 735 -1.57 34.07 32.40
CA ALA A 735 -1.49 32.86 31.59
C ALA A 735 -0.29 31.97 31.98
N GLU A 736 0.91 32.54 32.15
CA GLU A 736 2.16 31.81 32.45
C GLU A 736 2.09 30.87 33.68
N LYS A 737 1.18 31.14 34.62
CA LYS A 737 0.96 30.30 35.82
C LYS A 737 -0.19 29.29 35.71
N ARG A 738 -1.04 29.34 34.68
CA ARG A 738 -2.12 28.35 34.44
C ARG A 738 -1.92 27.49 33.19
N ASP A 739 -1.22 27.98 32.17
CA ASP A 739 -0.81 27.19 30.99
C ASP A 739 0.08 25.98 31.33
N LYS A 740 0.62 25.92 32.56
CA LYS A 740 1.40 24.80 33.10
C LYS A 740 0.58 23.67 33.71
N GLU A 741 -0.69 23.87 34.04
CA GLU A 741 -1.52 22.88 34.74
C GLU A 741 -2.63 22.29 33.86
N GLU A 742 -3.10 23.01 32.82
CA GLU A 742 -4.20 22.55 31.95
C GLU A 742 -3.73 21.96 30.59
N ASN A 743 -2.42 21.88 30.31
CA ASN A 743 -1.86 21.34 29.05
C ASN A 743 -1.04 20.04 29.24
N GLY A 744 -1.74 18.94 29.54
CA GLY A 744 -1.21 17.65 30.04
C GLY A 744 -0.41 16.74 29.09
N TRP A 745 0.71 17.24 28.56
CA TRP A 745 1.73 16.45 27.87
C TRP A 745 2.74 15.81 28.84
N ARG A 746 2.99 14.49 28.71
CA ARG A 746 4.03 13.79 29.48
C ARG A 746 4.87 12.87 28.61
N LYS A 747 6.19 13.08 28.69
CA LYS A 747 7.23 12.12 28.31
C LYS A 747 7.27 10.96 29.32
N ILE A 748 7.56 9.73 28.87
CA ILE A 748 8.23 8.70 29.71
C ILE A 748 9.75 8.80 29.35
N ASP A 749 10.57 7.73 29.33
CA ASP A 749 11.94 7.76 28.74
C ASP A 749 12.37 6.38 28.18
N ILE A 750 13.10 6.38 27.07
CA ILE A 750 13.60 5.18 26.38
C ILE A 750 14.64 4.46 27.24
N PRO A 751 14.48 3.15 27.53
CA PRO A 751 15.57 2.29 28.00
C PRO A 751 16.78 2.23 27.06
N GLY A 752 17.97 2.10 27.65
CA GLY A 752 19.22 1.91 26.93
C GLY A 752 20.43 2.05 27.85
N PRO A 753 21.62 1.59 27.42
CA PRO A 753 22.84 1.68 28.22
C PRO A 753 23.19 3.15 28.50
N LYS A 754 23.61 3.45 29.74
CA LYS A 754 23.96 4.84 30.13
C LYS A 754 25.25 5.29 29.43
N GLY A 755 25.08 6.19 28.46
CA GLY A 755 26.17 6.80 27.72
C GLY A 755 27.08 7.70 28.58
N ILE A 756 28.35 7.77 28.19
CA ILE A 756 29.35 8.65 28.79
C ILE A 756 29.02 10.11 28.42
N PRO A 757 29.14 11.11 29.32
CA PRO A 757 28.88 12.51 28.98
C PRO A 757 29.64 12.98 27.71
N LEU A 758 28.97 13.79 26.87
CA LEU A 758 29.44 14.34 25.57
C LEU A 758 29.69 13.33 24.43
N ILE A 759 29.98 12.07 24.72
CA ILE A 759 30.33 11.03 23.72
C ILE A 759 29.21 9.99 23.56
N GLY A 760 28.39 9.81 24.59
CA GLY A 760 27.35 8.80 24.66
C GLY A 760 27.92 7.39 24.72
N ASN A 761 27.31 6.47 23.98
CA ASN A 761 27.66 5.06 23.91
C ASN A 761 28.72 4.72 22.83
N ALA A 762 29.24 5.73 22.11
CA ALA A 762 30.18 5.52 21.00
C ALA A 762 31.53 4.86 21.39
N LEU A 763 31.88 4.84 22.68
CA LEU A 763 33.03 4.09 23.22
C LEU A 763 32.63 2.81 23.99
N GLN A 764 31.32 2.56 24.12
CA GLN A 764 30.77 1.37 24.77
C GLN A 764 30.34 0.31 23.74
N LEU A 765 30.01 0.72 22.50
CA LEU A 765 29.70 -0.18 21.39
C LEU A 765 30.97 -0.80 20.79
N SER A 766 30.94 -2.12 20.57
CA SER A 766 32.01 -2.91 19.95
C SER A 766 32.34 -2.40 18.55
N LYS A 767 33.64 -2.37 18.23
CA LYS A 767 34.14 -1.98 16.91
C LYS A 767 34.04 -3.10 15.90
N ASP A 768 34.26 -4.34 16.36
CA ASP A 768 34.47 -5.50 15.49
C ASP A 768 33.15 -6.28 15.31
N LEU A 769 32.34 -6.37 16.37
CA LEU A 769 31.07 -7.12 16.42
C LEU A 769 29.92 -6.27 17.01
N PRO A 770 29.60 -5.08 16.44
CA PRO A 770 28.58 -4.19 17.00
C PRO A 770 27.19 -4.84 17.09
N TYR A 771 26.83 -5.67 16.11
CA TYR A 771 25.54 -6.37 16.05
C TYR A 771 25.35 -7.40 17.18
N ILE A 772 26.40 -8.12 17.58
CA ILE A 772 26.31 -9.06 18.71
C ILE A 772 26.22 -8.32 20.03
N GLN A 773 26.97 -7.23 20.23
CA GLN A 773 26.80 -6.44 21.46
C GLN A 773 25.43 -5.75 21.52
N ILE A 774 24.91 -5.31 20.39
CA ILE A 774 23.53 -4.83 20.26
C ILE A 774 22.53 -5.95 20.62
N GLN A 775 22.78 -7.21 20.25
CA GLN A 775 21.97 -8.38 20.63
C GLN A 775 22.04 -8.67 22.15
N GLU A 776 23.17 -8.46 22.82
CA GLU A 776 23.24 -8.58 24.29
C GLU A 776 22.51 -7.42 24.98
N TRP A 777 22.63 -6.19 24.47
CA TRP A 777 21.85 -5.04 24.97
C TRP A 777 20.35 -5.17 24.69
N ALA A 778 19.95 -5.90 23.64
CA ALA A 778 18.56 -6.26 23.40
C ALA A 778 17.96 -7.10 24.54
N LYS A 779 18.75 -8.03 25.10
CA LYS A 779 18.34 -8.83 26.26
C LYS A 779 18.26 -8.01 27.55
N GLU A 780 19.08 -6.97 27.71
CA GLU A 780 19.14 -6.12 28.91
C GLU A 780 18.09 -5.00 28.91
N PHE A 781 17.85 -4.35 27.76
CA PHE A 781 17.01 -3.15 27.64
C PHE A 781 15.70 -3.37 26.87
N GLY A 782 15.40 -4.62 26.50
CA GLY A 782 14.41 -4.98 25.49
C GLY A 782 15.01 -4.87 24.08
N ASN A 783 14.36 -5.49 23.08
CA ASN A 783 14.82 -5.58 21.67
C ASN A 783 14.78 -4.25 20.90
N VAL A 784 14.85 -3.19 21.69
CA VAL A 784 14.33 -1.86 21.50
C VAL A 784 15.08 -0.99 22.49
N PHE A 785 16.00 -0.15 22.04
CA PHE A 785 16.74 0.73 22.96
C PHE A 785 17.40 1.89 22.24
N LYS A 786 17.82 2.91 22.99
CA LYS A 786 18.65 4.00 22.45
C LYS A 786 20.13 3.82 22.76
N LEU A 787 20.93 4.23 21.77
CA LEU A 787 22.32 4.60 21.90
C LEU A 787 22.45 6.09 21.59
N GLN A 788 23.03 6.86 22.50
CA GLN A 788 23.48 8.21 22.19
C GLN A 788 24.82 8.11 21.46
N LEU A 789 24.95 8.58 20.22
CA LEU A 789 26.23 8.64 19.51
C LEU A 789 26.66 10.10 19.36
N PHE A 790 27.53 10.54 20.28
CA PHE A 790 27.88 11.96 20.49
C PHE A 790 26.64 12.82 20.73
N ARG A 791 26.14 13.51 19.70
CA ARG A 791 24.97 14.41 19.74
C ARG A 791 23.71 13.78 19.16
N GLU A 792 23.84 12.76 18.31
CA GLU A 792 22.72 12.10 17.68
C GLU A 792 22.15 11.04 18.63
N GLU A 793 20.83 11.02 18.81
CA GLU A 793 20.14 9.90 19.44
C GLU A 793 19.91 8.85 18.34
N VAL A 794 20.26 7.59 18.60
CA VAL A 794 20.13 6.48 17.67
C VAL A 794 19.29 5.40 18.34
N VAL A 795 18.20 4.95 17.74
CA VAL A 795 17.46 3.79 18.24
C VAL A 795 17.84 2.53 17.49
N VAL A 796 17.90 1.42 18.21
CA VAL A 796 18.28 0.12 17.65
C VAL A 796 17.11 -0.85 17.74
N CYS A 797 16.93 -1.58 16.65
CA CYS A 797 15.97 -2.66 16.46
C CYS A 797 16.71 -3.99 16.56
N SER A 798 16.27 -4.96 17.37
CA SER A 798 17.07 -6.16 17.69
C SER A 798 16.29 -7.42 18.05
N ASP A 799 15.17 -7.65 17.40
CA ASP A 799 14.51 -8.94 17.22
C ASP A 799 13.80 -8.93 15.85
N TYR A 800 13.11 -10.02 15.56
CA TYR A 800 12.24 -10.12 14.41
C TYR A 800 11.13 -9.03 14.40
N GLU A 801 10.34 -8.98 15.49
CA GLU A 801 9.31 -8.00 15.86
C GLU A 801 9.76 -6.53 15.86
N THR A 802 11.02 -6.27 15.53
CA THR A 802 11.59 -4.95 15.42
C THR A 802 12.25 -4.65 14.07
N ILE A 803 12.22 -5.54 13.06
CA ILE A 803 12.72 -5.26 11.69
C ILE A 803 11.67 -4.89 10.60
N MET A 804 10.71 -5.71 10.14
CA MET A 804 9.85 -5.42 8.93
C MET A 804 8.76 -4.33 8.91
N MET A 805 8.90 -3.31 9.75
CA MET A 805 8.31 -1.98 9.56
C MET A 805 9.12 -0.90 10.35
N THR A 806 10.37 -1.21 10.70
CA THR A 806 11.48 -0.30 10.31
C THR A 806 11.63 -0.25 8.79
N ARG A 807 11.01 -1.23 8.11
CA ARG A 807 10.48 -1.15 6.75
C ARG A 807 9.51 0.01 6.49
N SER A 808 9.02 0.78 7.50
CA SER A 808 7.89 1.73 7.42
C SER A 808 8.24 3.16 7.02
N ASP A 809 7.16 3.92 6.70
CA ASP A 809 6.91 5.26 6.10
C ASP A 809 7.61 6.46 6.74
N ASP A 810 8.75 6.13 7.32
CA ASP A 810 9.33 6.68 8.51
C ASP A 810 10.86 6.62 8.45
N PHE A 811 11.43 5.42 8.31
CA PHE A 811 12.87 5.17 8.55
C PHE A 811 13.77 5.51 7.37
N ALA A 812 13.15 6.13 6.39
CA ALA A 812 13.61 6.45 5.06
C ALA A 812 15.01 6.95 4.95
N GLY A 813 15.29 7.95 5.77
CA GLY A 813 16.38 8.84 5.52
C GLY A 813 17.69 8.07 5.62
N ARG A 814 18.70 8.63 4.99
CA ARG A 814 20.05 8.33 5.45
C ARG A 814 20.46 9.50 6.31
N PRO A 815 21.05 9.25 7.49
CA PRO A 815 21.69 10.32 8.23
C PRO A 815 22.72 10.97 7.28
N LYS A 816 22.58 12.27 7.00
CA LYS A 816 23.41 12.94 6.00
C LYS A 816 24.87 12.83 6.45
N SER A 817 25.66 12.14 5.64
CA SER A 817 27.06 11.84 5.93
C SER A 817 27.96 12.64 5.01
N TRP A 818 28.89 13.37 5.61
CA TRP A 818 29.89 14.16 4.91
C TRP A 818 30.97 13.28 4.29
N ARG A 819 31.31 12.13 4.90
CA ARG A 819 32.27 11.19 4.28
C ARG A 819 31.73 10.57 2.99
N PHE A 820 30.46 10.15 2.93
CA PHE A 820 29.88 9.66 1.66
C PHE A 820 29.77 10.80 0.62
N LEU A 821 29.34 11.99 1.04
CA LEU A 821 29.30 13.20 0.20
C LEU A 821 30.65 13.61 -0.42
N PHE A 822 31.78 13.26 0.20
CA PHE A 822 33.11 13.54 -0.36
C PHE A 822 33.73 12.37 -1.12
N ALA A 823 33.37 11.13 -0.80
CA ALA A 823 34.03 9.94 -1.35
C ALA A 823 33.39 9.39 -2.64
N ILE A 824 32.09 9.57 -2.80
CA ILE A 824 31.33 8.99 -3.91
C ILE A 824 31.36 9.97 -5.10
N PRO A 825 31.71 9.52 -6.32
CA PRO A 825 31.47 10.29 -7.55
C PRO A 825 29.97 10.58 -7.66
N GLY A 826 29.58 11.87 -7.64
CA GLY A 826 28.18 12.28 -7.50
C GLY A 826 27.79 12.80 -6.11
N GLY A 827 28.67 12.63 -5.12
CA GLY A 827 28.49 13.13 -3.76
C GLY A 827 27.49 12.29 -2.97
N ASP A 828 26.52 12.93 -2.30
CA ASP A 828 25.45 12.16 -1.65
C ASP A 828 24.41 11.63 -2.64
N LYS A 829 24.42 12.05 -3.93
CA LYS A 829 23.55 11.51 -4.98
C LYS A 829 23.93 10.05 -5.26
N GLY A 830 23.01 9.10 -5.04
CA GLY A 830 23.31 7.65 -5.09
C GLY A 830 22.16 6.81 -4.51
N VAL A 831 22.05 5.51 -4.83
CA VAL A 831 20.96 4.59 -4.40
C VAL A 831 20.91 4.37 -2.87
N ALA A 832 22.03 4.30 -2.19
CA ALA A 832 22.17 3.79 -0.85
C ALA A 832 22.25 4.92 0.17
N PHE A 833 22.89 6.04 -0.17
CA PHE A 833 23.32 7.05 0.82
C PHE A 833 22.60 8.41 0.78
N GLN A 834 21.88 8.71 -0.30
CA GLN A 834 21.13 9.97 -0.47
C GLN A 834 19.93 10.03 0.56
N ASP A 835 19.28 11.21 0.78
CA ASP A 835 18.20 11.46 1.77
C ASP A 835 16.77 11.80 1.18
N PHE A 836 15.63 11.63 1.85
CA PHE A 836 14.51 10.89 1.21
C PHE A 836 13.59 11.36 -0.01
N ASN A 837 14.11 11.49 -1.28
CA ASN A 837 13.52 12.31 -2.41
C ASN A 837 13.38 11.92 -3.89
N GLU A 838 12.57 12.73 -4.61
CA GLU A 838 12.33 12.95 -6.07
C GLU A 838 13.53 12.80 -7.02
N SER A 839 14.72 13.37 -6.75
CA SER A 839 15.94 13.06 -7.53
C SER A 839 16.29 11.58 -7.43
N HIS A 840 16.10 10.99 -6.24
CA HIS A 840 15.98 9.54 -6.07
C HIS A 840 14.51 9.04 -6.11
N LYS A 841 13.66 9.58 -6.99
CA LYS A 841 12.71 8.73 -7.74
C LYS A 841 13.26 8.41 -9.11
N LEU A 842 14.06 9.33 -9.63
CA LEU A 842 14.72 9.24 -10.92
C LEU A 842 15.88 8.23 -10.92
N MET A 843 16.94 8.41 -10.12
CA MET A 843 18.21 7.63 -10.18
C MET A 843 18.19 6.05 -10.09
N ARG A 844 17.03 5.35 -10.00
CA ARG A 844 16.67 3.90 -9.81
C ARG A 844 15.22 3.67 -10.32
N LYS A 845 14.50 4.69 -10.83
CA LYS A 845 13.70 4.60 -12.07
C LYS A 845 14.62 4.38 -13.28
N LEU A 846 15.91 4.69 -13.11
CA LEU A 846 16.95 4.58 -14.13
C LEU A 846 17.95 3.46 -13.82
N ALA A 847 18.42 3.32 -12.56
CA ALA A 847 19.27 2.18 -12.17
C ALA A 847 18.58 0.82 -12.30
N VAL A 848 17.42 0.58 -11.68
CA VAL A 848 16.79 -0.76 -11.79
C VAL A 848 16.19 -0.94 -13.18
N GLN A 849 15.91 0.13 -13.92
CA GLN A 849 15.45 0.08 -15.31
C GLN A 849 16.58 -0.39 -16.19
N GLY A 850 17.80 0.11 -16.00
CA GLY A 850 18.99 -0.45 -16.63
C GLY A 850 19.20 -1.91 -16.27
N LEU A 851 19.07 -2.26 -14.97
CA LEU A 851 19.16 -3.64 -14.50
C LEU A 851 18.03 -4.52 -15.08
N LYS A 852 16.86 -3.95 -15.40
CA LYS A 852 15.67 -4.63 -15.93
C LYS A 852 15.61 -4.70 -17.44
N GLN A 853 16.15 -3.73 -18.15
CA GLN A 853 16.19 -3.65 -19.61
C GLN A 853 17.38 -4.43 -20.18
N TYR A 854 18.47 -4.56 -19.42
CA TYR A 854 19.61 -5.40 -19.81
C TYR A 854 19.65 -6.72 -19.05
N GLY A 855 19.56 -6.71 -17.72
CA GLY A 855 19.68 -7.91 -16.88
C GLY A 855 18.41 -8.77 -16.88
N GLU A 856 17.36 -8.32 -16.20
CA GLU A 856 16.13 -9.11 -15.97
C GLU A 856 15.25 -9.30 -17.24
N ALA A 857 15.65 -8.81 -18.41
CA ALA A 857 14.92 -8.97 -19.69
C ALA A 857 15.64 -9.84 -20.71
N SER A 858 16.85 -10.32 -20.42
CA SER A 858 17.73 -10.88 -21.45
C SER A 858 18.27 -12.23 -21.05
N ASP A 859 17.85 -13.28 -21.77
CA ASP A 859 18.48 -14.61 -21.72
C ASP A 859 19.99 -14.49 -21.95
N ARG A 860 20.41 -13.54 -22.79
CA ARG A 860 21.81 -13.23 -23.05
C ARG A 860 22.58 -12.79 -21.80
N MET A 861 21.95 -12.13 -20.84
CA MET A 861 22.58 -11.83 -19.54
C MET A 861 22.63 -13.05 -18.60
N VAL A 862 21.77 -14.05 -18.79
CA VAL A 862 21.92 -15.37 -18.13
C VAL A 862 23.12 -16.11 -18.73
N ASP A 863 23.23 -16.16 -20.06
CA ASP A 863 24.39 -16.72 -20.76
C ASP A 863 25.71 -16.06 -20.30
N ILE A 864 25.75 -14.72 -20.21
CA ILE A 864 26.91 -13.97 -19.74
C ILE A 864 27.26 -14.29 -18.27
N SER A 865 26.27 -14.63 -17.44
CA SER A 865 26.54 -15.15 -16.11
C SER A 865 27.23 -16.50 -16.19
N ILE A 866 26.69 -17.44 -16.97
CA ILE A 866 27.24 -18.79 -17.15
C ILE A 866 28.65 -18.72 -17.76
N GLU A 867 28.87 -17.96 -18.85
CA GLU A 867 30.20 -17.63 -19.41
C GLU A 867 31.20 -17.23 -18.31
N SER A 868 30.82 -16.24 -17.48
CA SER A 868 31.71 -15.72 -16.42
C SER A 868 31.98 -16.74 -15.31
N ILE A 869 31.06 -17.67 -15.07
CA ILE A 869 31.18 -18.72 -14.06
C ILE A 869 32.04 -19.88 -14.62
N GLU A 870 31.87 -20.26 -15.88
CA GLU A 870 32.68 -21.29 -16.55
C GLU A 870 34.14 -20.84 -16.72
N GLU A 871 34.39 -19.56 -17.01
CA GLU A 871 35.73 -18.96 -16.93
C GLU A 871 36.34 -19.11 -15.52
N CYS A 872 35.55 -18.85 -14.47
CA CYS A 872 36.01 -18.94 -13.08
C CYS A 872 36.26 -20.39 -12.64
N ILE A 873 35.41 -21.33 -13.06
CA ILE A 873 35.60 -22.78 -12.90
C ILE A 873 36.89 -23.23 -13.62
N THR A 874 37.16 -22.68 -14.80
CA THR A 874 38.39 -22.98 -15.56
C THR A 874 39.64 -22.44 -14.85
N GLU A 875 39.60 -21.23 -14.29
CA GLU A 875 40.69 -20.67 -13.47
C GLU A 875 40.91 -21.54 -12.20
N PHE A 876 39.84 -21.94 -11.50
CA PHE A 876 39.90 -22.86 -10.36
C PHE A 876 40.54 -24.22 -10.72
N LEU A 877 40.15 -24.82 -11.85
CA LEU A 877 40.71 -26.09 -12.33
C LEU A 877 42.16 -25.97 -12.79
N SER A 878 42.60 -24.80 -13.26
CA SER A 878 43.99 -24.55 -13.68
C SER A 878 45.01 -24.73 -12.55
N HIS A 879 44.56 -24.67 -11.29
CA HIS A 879 45.38 -24.99 -10.12
C HIS A 879 45.60 -26.49 -9.88
N ASN A 880 45.02 -27.39 -10.69
CA ASN A 880 45.33 -28.83 -10.71
C ASN A 880 45.24 -29.56 -9.33
N GLY A 881 44.39 -29.07 -8.43
CA GLY A 881 44.24 -29.61 -7.06
C GLY A 881 45.27 -29.10 -6.04
N GLU A 882 46.14 -28.15 -6.42
CA GLU A 882 46.95 -27.39 -5.47
C GLU A 882 46.10 -26.38 -4.67
N ALA A 883 46.69 -25.83 -3.61
CA ALA A 883 46.00 -24.89 -2.73
C ALA A 883 46.11 -23.44 -3.25
N PHE A 884 44.98 -22.80 -3.52
CA PHE A 884 44.91 -21.42 -4.00
C PHE A 884 43.88 -20.59 -3.23
N ASN A 885 43.95 -19.26 -3.37
CA ASN A 885 43.01 -18.32 -2.77
C ASN A 885 41.96 -17.91 -3.83
N PRO A 886 40.65 -18.18 -3.60
CA PRO A 886 39.62 -17.94 -4.60
C PRO A 886 39.25 -16.45 -4.75
N ILE A 887 39.69 -15.58 -3.83
CA ILE A 887 39.17 -14.21 -3.69
C ILE A 887 39.31 -13.38 -4.98
N THR A 888 40.42 -13.46 -5.70
CA THR A 888 40.69 -12.66 -6.91
C THR A 888 39.97 -13.18 -8.17
N PRO A 889 40.01 -14.49 -8.50
CA PRO A 889 39.16 -15.04 -9.56
C PRO A 889 37.67 -14.71 -9.37
N LEU A 890 37.18 -14.82 -8.13
CA LEU A 890 35.81 -14.46 -7.77
C LEU A 890 35.52 -12.97 -8.02
N ASP A 891 36.38 -12.06 -7.57
CA ASP A 891 36.16 -10.62 -7.72
C ASP A 891 36.17 -10.19 -9.21
N ARG A 892 37.03 -10.81 -10.04
CA ARG A 892 37.04 -10.63 -11.50
C ARG A 892 35.78 -11.16 -12.16
N CYS A 893 35.40 -12.42 -11.90
CA CYS A 893 34.17 -13.03 -12.38
C CYS A 893 32.95 -12.16 -12.03
N ILE A 894 32.88 -11.72 -10.77
CA ILE A 894 31.73 -10.97 -10.27
C ILE A 894 31.69 -9.58 -10.90
N THR A 895 32.82 -8.86 -10.95
CA THR A 895 32.93 -7.53 -11.58
C THR A 895 32.67 -7.56 -13.08
N LYS A 896 33.19 -8.54 -13.84
CA LYS A 896 33.04 -8.63 -15.31
C LYS A 896 31.58 -8.66 -15.75
N TYR A 897 30.75 -9.45 -15.07
CA TYR A 897 29.30 -9.48 -15.28
C TYR A 897 28.62 -8.15 -14.93
N ILE A 898 28.99 -7.51 -13.80
CA ILE A 898 28.38 -6.24 -13.37
C ILE A 898 28.77 -5.09 -14.32
N LEU A 899 30.00 -5.09 -14.85
CA LEU A 899 30.40 -4.11 -15.86
C LEU A 899 29.75 -4.37 -17.23
N LYS A 900 29.66 -5.63 -17.70
CA LYS A 900 28.83 -5.98 -18.88
C LYS A 900 27.37 -5.53 -18.67
N LEU A 901 26.80 -5.76 -17.49
CA LEU A 901 25.43 -5.37 -17.13
C LEU A 901 25.19 -3.84 -17.18
N ILE A 902 26.22 -3.05 -16.88
CA ILE A 902 26.14 -1.59 -16.81
C ILE A 902 26.49 -0.92 -18.15
N LEU A 903 27.51 -1.39 -18.86
CA LEU A 903 28.02 -0.76 -20.09
C LEU A 903 27.56 -1.45 -21.39
N GLY A 904 27.18 -2.72 -21.32
CA GLY A 904 26.83 -3.57 -22.47
C GLY A 904 27.98 -4.47 -22.94
N GLU A 905 27.63 -5.53 -23.68
CA GLU A 905 28.57 -6.53 -24.20
C GLU A 905 29.63 -5.97 -25.16
N ASN A 906 29.30 -4.92 -25.91
CA ASN A 906 30.18 -4.33 -26.92
C ASN A 906 31.30 -3.45 -26.32
N VAL A 907 31.60 -3.61 -25.01
CA VAL A 907 32.64 -2.90 -24.28
C VAL A 907 33.67 -3.90 -23.77
N ASP A 908 34.85 -3.86 -24.36
CA ASP A 908 36.02 -4.63 -23.94
C ASP A 908 36.61 -4.05 -22.66
N PHE A 909 36.97 -4.91 -21.71
CA PHE A 909 37.53 -4.52 -20.41
C PHE A 909 39.03 -4.81 -20.34
N ILE A 910 39.78 -3.89 -19.74
CA ILE A 910 41.21 -4.04 -19.45
C ILE A 910 41.45 -4.20 -17.95
N GLU A 911 42.62 -4.70 -17.54
CA GLU A 911 42.96 -4.93 -16.12
C GLU A 911 42.83 -3.65 -15.27
N ASP A 912 43.10 -2.47 -15.86
CA ASP A 912 42.94 -1.17 -15.19
C ASP A 912 41.48 -0.85 -14.79
N ASP A 913 40.48 -1.37 -15.51
CA ASP A 913 39.06 -1.24 -15.13
C ASP A 913 38.78 -1.99 -13.81
N PHE A 914 39.26 -3.23 -13.70
CA PHE A 914 39.14 -4.04 -12.49
C PHE A 914 39.91 -3.41 -11.32
N VAL A 915 41.11 -2.89 -11.57
CA VAL A 915 41.93 -2.17 -10.57
C VAL A 915 41.25 -0.87 -10.10
N ALA A 916 40.49 -0.18 -10.94
CA ALA A 916 39.72 0.99 -10.53
C ALA A 916 38.48 0.59 -9.69
N VAL A 917 37.78 -0.48 -10.08
CA VAL A 917 36.65 -1.03 -9.32
C VAL A 917 37.08 -1.53 -7.93
N ASP A 918 38.20 -2.24 -7.84
CA ASP A 918 38.82 -2.65 -6.58
C ASP A 918 39.14 -1.45 -5.66
N LYS A 919 39.72 -0.37 -6.20
CA LYS A 919 39.95 0.86 -5.43
C LYS A 919 38.65 1.48 -4.91
N MET A 920 37.57 1.44 -5.68
CA MET A 920 36.24 1.88 -5.25
C MET A 920 35.67 1.00 -4.13
N HIS A 921 35.89 -0.33 -4.18
CA HIS A 921 35.52 -1.27 -3.11
C HIS A 921 36.29 -0.99 -1.82
N ARG A 922 37.62 -0.87 -1.87
CA ARG A 922 38.46 -0.58 -0.68
C ARG A 922 38.06 0.74 -0.01
N ALA A 923 37.74 1.77 -0.80
CA ALA A 923 37.22 3.04 -0.28
C ALA A 923 35.88 2.86 0.44
N GLN A 924 34.94 2.09 -0.12
CA GLN A 924 33.64 1.80 0.50
C GLN A 924 33.78 1.01 1.81
N GLN A 925 34.70 0.05 1.88
CA GLN A 925 34.99 -0.71 3.09
C GLN A 925 35.58 0.16 4.20
N HIS A 926 36.61 0.97 3.90
CA HIS A 926 37.21 1.86 4.89
C HIS A 926 36.20 2.89 5.43
N LEU A 927 35.37 3.48 4.55
CA LEU A 927 34.27 4.35 4.96
C LEU A 927 33.36 3.68 5.99
N ALA A 928 32.94 2.45 5.73
CA ALA A 928 32.05 1.70 6.61
C ALA A 928 32.69 1.38 7.98
N GLN A 929 33.99 1.08 8.01
CA GLN A 929 34.80 0.88 9.22
C GLN A 929 35.06 2.18 10.02
N GLY A 930 34.45 3.31 9.65
CA GLY A 930 34.52 4.59 10.36
C GLY A 930 35.58 5.56 9.84
N PHE A 931 36.24 5.28 8.71
CA PHE A 931 37.16 6.23 8.09
C PHE A 931 36.40 7.50 7.64
N GLY A 932 36.88 8.68 8.05
CA GLY A 932 36.21 9.94 7.80
C GLY A 932 34.98 10.21 8.69
N GLN A 933 34.66 9.35 9.68
CA GLN A 933 33.55 9.56 10.61
C GLN A 933 33.70 10.84 11.44
N GLU A 934 34.93 11.33 11.64
CA GLU A 934 35.19 12.65 12.24
C GLU A 934 34.66 13.81 11.38
N LEU A 935 34.45 13.61 10.08
CA LEU A 935 33.81 14.60 9.19
C LEU A 935 32.28 14.58 9.33
N ASP A 936 31.68 13.45 9.70
CA ASP A 936 30.26 13.39 10.07
C ASP A 936 30.00 14.11 11.40
N ILE A 937 30.90 13.96 12.37
CA ILE A 937 30.79 14.56 13.73
C ILE A 937 31.22 16.03 13.74
N PHE A 938 32.27 16.39 12.99
CA PHE A 938 32.84 17.74 12.94
C PHE A 938 33.03 18.22 11.48
N PRO A 939 31.94 18.57 10.76
CA PRO A 939 31.99 18.86 9.33
C PRO A 939 32.90 20.04 8.91
N TRP A 940 33.30 20.88 9.87
CA TRP A 940 34.23 22.00 9.66
C TRP A 940 35.68 21.57 9.43
N LEU A 941 36.07 20.34 9.81
CA LEU A 941 37.43 19.82 9.61
C LEU A 941 37.87 19.79 8.13
N ARG A 942 36.91 19.68 7.20
CA ARG A 942 37.16 19.74 5.74
C ARG A 942 37.97 20.96 5.31
N HIS A 943 37.77 22.11 5.97
CA HIS A 943 38.45 23.38 5.65
C HIS A 943 39.94 23.39 6.02
N PHE A 944 40.39 22.40 6.80
CA PHE A 944 41.79 22.18 7.16
C PHE A 944 42.47 21.12 6.28
N GLY A 945 41.76 20.56 5.29
CA GLY A 945 42.32 19.60 4.33
C GLY A 945 42.93 18.36 4.99
N THR A 946 42.28 17.83 6.04
CA THR A 946 42.72 16.63 6.80
C THR A 946 43.03 15.44 5.89
N LYS A 947 43.91 14.52 6.32
CA LYS A 947 44.28 13.34 5.51
C LYS A 947 43.03 12.60 5.00
N SER A 948 42.12 12.22 5.90
CA SER A 948 40.86 11.54 5.55
C SER A 948 40.08 12.28 4.47
N TYR A 949 39.87 13.59 4.61
CA TYR A 949 39.21 14.41 3.58
C TYR A 949 39.91 14.34 2.21
N ARG A 950 41.24 14.39 2.16
CA ARG A 950 41.99 14.28 0.89
C ARG A 950 41.87 12.88 0.29
N ASP A 951 42.04 11.84 1.10
CA ASP A 951 41.97 10.45 0.68
C ASP A 951 40.57 10.10 0.11
N LEU A 952 39.49 10.65 0.69
CA LEU A 952 38.14 10.50 0.15
C LEU A 952 37.95 11.25 -1.19
N MET A 953 38.46 12.48 -1.29
CA MET A 953 38.42 13.24 -2.56
C MET A 953 39.27 12.59 -3.67
N GLU A 954 40.33 11.85 -3.31
CA GLU A 954 41.13 11.06 -4.26
C GLU A 954 40.36 9.85 -4.78
N ALA A 955 39.66 9.10 -3.91
CA ALA A 955 38.78 8.00 -4.32
C ALA A 955 37.64 8.48 -5.24
N ASN A 956 37.04 9.63 -4.91
CA ASN A 956 36.02 10.29 -5.73
C ASN A 956 36.55 10.66 -7.12
N LYS A 957 37.77 11.20 -7.18
CA LYS A 957 38.43 11.52 -8.46
C LYS A 957 38.66 10.26 -9.30
N VAL A 958 39.18 9.18 -8.72
CA VAL A 958 39.44 7.92 -9.45
C VAL A 958 38.17 7.38 -10.09
N GLY A 959 37.05 7.35 -9.36
CA GLY A 959 35.75 6.95 -9.92
C GLY A 959 35.22 7.91 -11.00
N SER A 960 35.39 9.23 -10.80
CA SER A 960 34.97 10.24 -11.77
C SER A 960 35.74 10.17 -13.10
N ASP A 961 37.07 9.98 -13.02
CA ASP A 961 37.94 9.90 -14.20
C ASP A 961 37.61 8.66 -15.06
N ILE A 962 37.34 7.50 -14.44
CA ILE A 962 37.01 6.27 -15.18
C ILE A 962 35.58 6.27 -15.73
N PHE A 963 34.58 6.77 -15.00
CA PHE A 963 33.21 6.88 -15.54
C PHE A 963 33.18 7.77 -16.77
N LYS A 964 33.96 8.86 -16.79
CA LYS A 964 34.11 9.68 -17.99
C LYS A 964 34.65 8.85 -19.17
N SER A 965 35.70 8.05 -18.96
CA SER A 965 36.28 7.21 -20.02
C SER A 965 35.25 6.22 -20.59
N TRP A 966 34.43 5.60 -19.74
CA TRP A 966 33.36 4.71 -20.19
C TRP A 966 32.22 5.46 -20.89
N ILE A 967 31.82 6.65 -20.42
CA ILE A 967 30.82 7.51 -21.07
C ILE A 967 31.28 7.94 -22.47
N ASP A 968 32.53 8.40 -22.60
CA ASP A 968 33.09 8.87 -23.87
C ASP A 968 33.17 7.71 -24.88
N SER A 969 33.59 6.51 -24.45
CA SER A 969 33.65 5.30 -25.30
C SER A 969 32.27 4.77 -25.70
N PHE A 970 31.31 4.81 -24.77
CA PHE A 970 29.92 4.41 -25.01
C PHE A 970 29.24 5.34 -26.04
N ARG A 971 29.48 6.66 -25.93
CA ARG A 971 28.99 7.64 -26.92
C ARG A 971 29.64 7.43 -28.28
N SER A 972 30.97 7.28 -28.38
CA SER A 972 31.63 7.12 -29.69
C SER A 972 31.17 5.86 -30.45
N LYS A 973 31.03 4.72 -29.76
CA LYS A 973 30.52 3.47 -30.35
C LYS A 973 29.07 3.59 -30.83
N SER A 974 28.26 4.46 -30.21
CA SER A 974 26.89 4.73 -30.69
C SER A 974 26.87 5.50 -32.01
N GLU A 975 27.76 6.50 -32.19
CA GLU A 975 27.80 7.34 -33.39
C GLU A 975 28.30 6.57 -34.64
N GLU A 976 29.33 5.74 -34.49
CA GLU A 976 29.90 4.94 -35.59
C GLU A 976 28.89 3.94 -36.20
N SER A 977 27.96 3.44 -35.38
CA SER A 977 26.94 2.45 -35.80
C SER A 977 25.84 3.02 -36.72
N ASN A 978 25.84 4.33 -36.97
CA ASN A 978 24.79 5.07 -37.70
C ASN A 978 23.40 5.04 -37.01
N LEU A 979 23.34 4.56 -35.76
CA LEU A 979 22.16 4.65 -34.89
C LEU A 979 21.93 6.10 -34.45
N LYS A 980 21.14 6.84 -35.24
CA LYS A 980 20.65 8.17 -34.84
C LYS A 980 19.72 8.15 -33.62
N ASP A 981 19.26 6.96 -33.22
CA ASP A 981 18.51 6.73 -31.98
C ASP A 981 19.44 6.31 -30.83
N THR A 982 20.24 7.26 -30.32
CA THR A 982 20.94 7.12 -29.03
C THR A 982 19.97 6.92 -27.85
N LYS A 983 18.66 7.11 -28.07
CA LYS A 983 17.55 6.79 -27.15
C LYS A 983 17.27 5.28 -26.99
N ARG A 984 18.05 4.38 -27.60
CA ARG A 984 17.78 2.92 -27.65
C ARG A 984 18.94 2.01 -27.20
N ILE A 985 19.84 2.45 -26.34
CA ILE A 985 20.85 1.56 -25.74
C ILE A 985 20.33 1.05 -24.38
N SER A 986 20.06 -0.25 -24.29
CA SER A 986 19.29 -0.91 -23.21
C SER A 986 20.04 -1.15 -21.90
N THR A 987 21.22 -0.55 -21.69
CA THR A 987 22.12 -0.79 -20.55
C THR A 987 21.92 0.22 -19.42
N VAL A 988 22.43 -0.03 -18.21
CA VAL A 988 22.33 0.94 -17.09
C VAL A 988 22.95 2.29 -17.44
N LEU A 989 24.11 2.30 -18.12
CA LEU A 989 24.71 3.54 -18.59
C LEU A 989 23.86 4.22 -19.66
N GLY A 990 23.26 3.46 -20.59
CA GLY A 990 22.34 3.98 -21.60
C GLY A 990 21.14 4.67 -20.99
N THR A 991 20.41 3.98 -20.11
CA THR A 991 19.26 4.51 -19.38
C THR A 991 19.58 5.81 -18.63
N LEU A 992 20.79 5.92 -18.05
CA LEU A 992 21.24 7.13 -17.36
C LEU A 992 21.60 8.26 -18.33
N LEU A 993 22.36 7.98 -19.40
CA LEU A 993 22.77 9.01 -20.36
C LEU A 993 21.58 9.56 -21.15
N THR A 994 20.61 8.73 -21.56
CA THR A 994 19.37 9.23 -22.18
C THR A 994 18.62 10.20 -21.26
N ALA A 995 18.48 9.87 -19.97
CA ALA A 995 17.84 10.76 -19.00
C ALA A 995 18.63 12.06 -18.73
N TYR A 996 19.95 12.04 -18.91
CA TYR A 996 20.81 13.23 -18.81
C TYR A 996 20.68 14.12 -20.05
N ASP A 997 20.74 13.54 -21.25
CA ASP A 997 20.61 14.29 -22.50
C ASP A 997 19.18 14.84 -22.70
N ASP A 998 18.14 14.16 -22.19
CA ASP A 998 16.77 14.69 -22.06
C ASP A 998 16.59 15.72 -20.93
N GLY A 999 17.67 16.08 -20.20
CA GLY A 999 17.69 17.14 -19.19
C GLY A 999 16.95 16.84 -17.89
N LEU A 1000 16.58 15.58 -17.65
CA LEU A 1000 15.85 15.15 -16.45
C LEU A 1000 16.76 15.05 -15.21
N ILE A 1001 18.08 14.90 -15.41
CA ILE A 1001 19.07 14.57 -14.38
C ILE A 1001 20.40 15.29 -14.65
N ASP A 1002 21.28 15.40 -13.66
CA ASP A 1002 22.64 15.95 -13.83
C ASP A 1002 23.75 14.87 -13.86
N MET A 1003 25.00 15.26 -14.18
CA MET A 1003 26.11 14.30 -14.26
C MET A 1003 26.53 13.72 -12.91
N ASP A 1004 26.36 14.45 -11.80
CA ASP A 1004 26.57 13.89 -10.46
C ASP A 1004 25.56 12.77 -10.20
N ASN A 1005 24.32 12.98 -10.64
CA ASN A 1005 23.25 12.00 -10.63
C ASN A 1005 23.64 10.74 -11.43
N VAL A 1006 24.15 10.87 -12.67
CA VAL A 1006 24.68 9.74 -13.45
C VAL A 1006 25.80 9.00 -12.68
N ASN A 1007 26.85 9.72 -12.27
CA ASN A 1007 28.03 9.16 -11.62
C ASN A 1007 27.70 8.42 -10.32
N GLY A 1008 26.79 8.97 -9.53
CA GLY A 1008 26.35 8.39 -8.25
C GLY A 1008 25.53 7.10 -8.39
N VAL A 1009 24.90 6.89 -9.55
CA VAL A 1009 24.27 5.59 -9.85
C VAL A 1009 25.30 4.57 -10.30
N LEU A 1010 26.23 4.98 -11.17
CA LEU A 1010 27.29 4.08 -11.66
C LEU A 1010 28.13 3.55 -10.51
N TYR A 1011 28.68 4.42 -9.65
CA TYR A 1011 29.49 4.04 -8.50
C TYR A 1011 28.80 2.99 -7.63
N GLU A 1012 27.58 3.27 -7.19
CA GLU A 1012 26.92 2.36 -6.27
C GLU A 1012 26.42 1.07 -6.91
N THR A 1013 26.03 1.08 -8.19
CA THR A 1013 25.55 -0.13 -8.86
C THR A 1013 26.70 -1.13 -9.04
N ILE A 1014 27.89 -0.62 -9.36
CA ILE A 1014 29.15 -1.39 -9.39
C ILE A 1014 29.46 -1.94 -8.00
N VAL A 1015 29.64 -1.04 -7.02
CA VAL A 1015 30.13 -1.39 -5.67
C VAL A 1015 29.14 -2.30 -4.92
N ALA A 1016 27.83 -2.10 -5.06
CA ALA A 1016 26.84 -3.00 -4.46
C ALA A 1016 26.78 -4.35 -5.19
N GLY A 1017 26.83 -4.34 -6.53
CA GLY A 1017 26.75 -5.53 -7.36
C GLY A 1017 27.90 -6.51 -7.13
N THR A 1018 29.13 -6.02 -6.93
CA THR A 1018 30.27 -6.89 -6.64
C THR A 1018 30.39 -7.26 -5.16
N VAL A 1019 30.50 -6.27 -4.25
CA VAL A 1019 30.93 -6.54 -2.86
C VAL A 1019 29.93 -7.42 -2.08
N THR A 1020 28.62 -7.31 -2.36
CA THR A 1020 27.61 -8.11 -1.67
C THR A 1020 27.54 -9.55 -2.17
N THR A 1021 27.51 -9.73 -3.49
CA THR A 1021 27.55 -11.04 -4.16
C THR A 1021 28.81 -11.81 -3.78
N LYS A 1022 29.96 -11.13 -3.77
CA LYS A 1022 31.25 -11.71 -3.37
C LYS A 1022 31.25 -12.19 -1.92
N ALA A 1023 30.78 -11.35 -0.99
CA ALA A 1023 30.71 -11.72 0.43
C ALA A 1023 29.85 -12.99 0.67
N HIS A 1024 28.73 -13.13 -0.04
CA HIS A 1024 27.88 -14.33 0.07
C HIS A 1024 28.58 -15.58 -0.48
N ILE A 1025 29.28 -15.48 -1.62
CA ILE A 1025 29.99 -16.60 -2.25
C ILE A 1025 31.22 -17.02 -1.43
N ASP A 1026 31.99 -16.07 -0.90
CA ASP A 1026 33.12 -16.37 0.00
C ASP A 1026 32.63 -17.14 1.24
N CYS A 1027 31.47 -16.76 1.80
CA CYS A 1027 30.83 -17.48 2.90
C CYS A 1027 30.30 -18.87 2.49
N PHE A 1028 29.70 -19.01 1.30
CA PHE A 1028 29.26 -20.31 0.77
C PHE A 1028 30.40 -21.32 0.71
N ILE A 1029 31.55 -20.91 0.17
CA ILE A 1029 32.74 -21.78 0.06
C ILE A 1029 33.22 -22.20 1.46
N LEU A 1030 33.31 -21.26 2.41
CA LEU A 1030 33.69 -21.56 3.80
C LEU A 1030 32.72 -22.53 4.49
N LEU A 1031 31.42 -22.43 4.20
CA LEU A 1031 30.40 -23.33 4.74
C LEU A 1031 30.50 -24.72 4.13
N MET A 1032 30.67 -24.84 2.80
CA MET A 1032 30.87 -26.14 2.14
C MET A 1032 32.15 -26.86 2.58
N LEU A 1033 33.18 -26.12 3.03
CA LEU A 1033 34.39 -26.68 3.63
C LEU A 1033 34.19 -27.19 5.07
N ASN A 1034 33.27 -26.59 5.83
CA ASN A 1034 32.98 -26.95 7.23
C ASN A 1034 31.83 -27.98 7.37
N TYR A 1035 30.93 -28.04 6.38
CA TYR A 1035 29.78 -28.96 6.32
C TYR A 1035 29.87 -29.84 5.05
N PRO A 1036 30.85 -30.78 4.99
CA PRO A 1036 31.09 -31.58 3.80
C PRO A 1036 29.95 -32.56 3.47
N ASP A 1037 29.18 -32.98 4.48
CA ASP A 1037 27.97 -33.79 4.34
C ASP A 1037 26.86 -33.06 3.58
N VAL A 1038 26.68 -31.76 3.84
CA VAL A 1038 25.83 -30.89 3.03
C VAL A 1038 26.37 -30.77 1.60
N GLN A 1039 27.69 -30.59 1.44
CA GLN A 1039 28.32 -30.49 0.12
C GLN A 1039 28.07 -31.75 -0.73
N GLU A 1040 28.23 -32.95 -0.15
CA GLU A 1040 27.96 -34.22 -0.84
C GLU A 1040 26.49 -34.36 -1.28
N ARG A 1041 25.54 -33.99 -0.42
CA ARG A 1041 24.11 -34.09 -0.72
C ARG A 1041 23.68 -33.09 -1.81
N LEU A 1042 24.23 -31.87 -1.79
CA LEU A 1042 23.97 -30.87 -2.82
C LEU A 1042 24.57 -31.29 -4.18
N ILE A 1043 25.80 -31.81 -4.20
CA ILE A 1043 26.40 -32.38 -5.41
C ILE A 1043 25.55 -33.55 -5.93
N SER A 1044 25.08 -34.43 -5.05
CA SER A 1044 24.25 -35.59 -5.41
C SER A 1044 22.90 -35.20 -6.01
N GLU A 1045 22.25 -34.15 -5.49
CA GLU A 1045 21.01 -33.60 -6.05
C GLU A 1045 21.24 -33.07 -7.47
N ILE A 1046 22.25 -32.21 -7.66
CA ILE A 1046 22.53 -31.58 -8.95
C ILE A 1046 22.88 -32.63 -10.00
N GLN A 1047 23.67 -33.64 -9.65
CA GLN A 1047 24.04 -34.74 -10.57
C GLN A 1047 22.92 -35.72 -10.87
N ALA A 1048 21.90 -35.84 -10.02
CA ALA A 1048 20.72 -36.66 -10.29
C ALA A 1048 19.77 -35.99 -11.29
N VAL A 1049 19.77 -34.65 -11.34
CA VAL A 1049 18.85 -33.84 -12.16
C VAL A 1049 19.50 -33.36 -13.47
N ILE A 1050 20.77 -32.98 -13.45
CA ILE A 1050 21.45 -32.27 -14.54
C ILE A 1050 22.57 -33.16 -15.11
N PRO A 1051 22.46 -33.58 -16.39
CA PRO A 1051 23.50 -34.36 -17.06
C PRO A 1051 24.86 -33.64 -17.10
N ALA A 1052 25.95 -34.41 -16.96
CA ALA A 1052 27.32 -33.91 -16.87
C ALA A 1052 27.76 -33.01 -18.05
N ASP A 1053 27.23 -33.26 -19.24
CA ASP A 1053 27.45 -32.55 -20.51
C ASP A 1053 26.73 -31.20 -20.61
N LYS A 1054 25.86 -30.87 -19.65
CA LYS A 1054 25.13 -29.59 -19.58
C LYS A 1054 25.65 -28.70 -18.44
N SER A 1055 25.27 -27.43 -18.46
CA SER A 1055 25.57 -26.46 -17.40
C SER A 1055 24.25 -26.00 -16.76
N PRO A 1056 24.12 -26.01 -15.42
CA PRO A 1056 22.89 -25.65 -14.73
C PRO A 1056 22.34 -24.26 -15.10
N THR A 1057 21.02 -24.20 -15.34
CA THR A 1057 20.31 -22.98 -15.75
C THR A 1057 19.28 -22.54 -14.69
N LEU A 1058 18.73 -21.33 -14.83
CA LEU A 1058 17.65 -20.86 -13.95
C LEU A 1058 16.40 -21.75 -14.02
N ALA A 1059 16.15 -22.42 -15.15
CA ALA A 1059 15.04 -23.36 -15.33
C ALA A 1059 15.22 -24.69 -14.53
N ASP A 1060 16.43 -24.96 -14.03
CA ASP A 1060 16.70 -26.15 -13.22
C ASP A 1060 16.57 -25.89 -11.72
N ARG A 1061 16.51 -24.61 -11.28
CA ARG A 1061 16.35 -24.20 -9.88
C ARG A 1061 15.15 -24.85 -9.18
N GLU A 1062 14.08 -25.03 -9.94
CA GLU A 1062 12.84 -25.67 -9.48
C GLU A 1062 12.98 -27.15 -9.14
N LYS A 1063 14.03 -27.81 -9.67
CA LYS A 1063 14.34 -29.23 -9.48
C LYS A 1063 15.46 -29.45 -8.46
N LEU A 1064 16.04 -28.37 -7.94
CA LEU A 1064 17.20 -28.38 -7.03
C LEU A 1064 16.87 -27.77 -5.65
N PRO A 1065 15.89 -28.35 -4.91
CA PRO A 1065 15.40 -27.77 -3.67
C PRO A 1065 16.42 -27.75 -2.53
N PHE A 1066 17.26 -28.77 -2.36
CA PHE A 1066 18.31 -28.74 -1.34
C PHE A 1066 19.39 -27.70 -1.68
N THR A 1067 19.65 -27.47 -2.97
CA THR A 1067 20.53 -26.41 -3.45
C THR A 1067 19.99 -25.02 -3.08
N GLU A 1068 18.71 -24.74 -3.33
CA GLU A 1068 18.07 -23.49 -2.90
C GLU A 1068 18.04 -23.36 -1.36
N ALA A 1069 17.74 -24.46 -0.65
CA ALA A 1069 17.74 -24.49 0.82
C ALA A 1069 19.13 -24.18 1.44
N VAL A 1070 20.22 -24.61 0.79
CA VAL A 1070 21.60 -24.26 1.17
C VAL A 1070 21.90 -22.78 0.94
N ILE A 1071 21.40 -22.19 -0.16
CA ILE A 1071 21.53 -20.75 -0.44
C ILE A 1071 20.81 -19.92 0.64
N LEU A 1072 19.60 -20.32 1.02
CA LEU A 1072 18.81 -19.67 2.07
C LEU A 1072 19.47 -19.79 3.45
N GLU A 1073 20.04 -20.94 3.80
CA GLU A 1073 20.80 -21.10 5.05
C GLU A 1073 22.09 -20.29 5.07
N ASN A 1074 22.78 -20.12 3.93
CA ASN A 1074 23.91 -19.20 3.85
C ASN A 1074 23.47 -17.75 4.08
N PHE A 1075 22.36 -17.31 3.46
CA PHE A 1075 21.80 -15.98 3.69
C PHE A 1075 21.33 -15.75 5.13
N ARG A 1076 20.89 -16.79 5.84
CA ARG A 1076 20.54 -16.69 7.26
C ARG A 1076 21.80 -16.62 8.12
N PHE A 1077 22.61 -17.66 8.06
CA PHE A 1077 23.75 -17.90 8.93
C PHE A 1077 24.87 -16.87 8.74
N MET A 1078 25.15 -16.46 7.49
CA MET A 1078 26.17 -15.47 7.13
C MET A 1078 25.59 -14.30 6.31
N SER A 1079 24.46 -13.75 6.77
CA SER A 1079 23.75 -12.62 6.14
C SER A 1079 24.68 -11.48 5.72
N PRO A 1080 24.82 -11.17 4.42
CA PRO A 1080 25.89 -10.30 3.94
C PRO A 1080 25.99 -8.94 4.64
N ALA A 1081 24.90 -8.33 5.12
CA ALA A 1081 24.91 -7.04 5.82
C ALA A 1081 24.18 -7.10 7.20
N PRO A 1082 24.86 -7.52 8.29
CA PRO A 1082 24.19 -7.88 9.56
C PRO A 1082 23.52 -6.73 10.33
N LEU A 1083 23.87 -5.47 10.05
CA LEU A 1083 23.18 -4.26 10.57
C LEU A 1083 22.34 -3.53 9.50
N GLY A 1084 22.22 -4.12 8.30
CA GLY A 1084 21.71 -3.42 7.12
C GLY A 1084 22.48 -2.12 6.85
N PHE A 1085 21.75 -1.06 6.51
CA PHE A 1085 22.27 0.30 6.45
C PHE A 1085 21.55 1.19 7.49
N PRO A 1086 22.19 2.25 8.02
CA PRO A 1086 21.53 3.16 8.96
C PRO A 1086 20.35 3.92 8.36
N HIS A 1087 19.20 3.80 8.99
CA HIS A 1087 17.96 4.50 8.66
C HIS A 1087 17.87 5.82 9.43
N LYS A 1088 16.97 6.73 9.01
CA LYS A 1088 16.70 8.01 9.67
C LYS A 1088 15.24 8.40 9.51
N THR A 1089 14.65 8.81 10.61
CA THR A 1089 13.29 9.32 10.74
C THR A 1089 13.20 10.77 10.24
N THR A 1090 12.01 11.34 10.02
CA THR A 1090 11.92 12.56 9.16
C THR A 1090 10.86 13.60 9.54
N CYS A 1091 9.83 13.26 10.30
CA CYS A 1091 9.10 14.17 11.18
C CYS A 1091 8.78 13.37 12.45
N ASP A 1092 8.00 13.86 13.40
CA ASP A 1092 7.93 13.20 14.69
C ASP A 1092 7.27 11.81 14.58
N THR A 1093 7.79 10.84 15.35
CA THR A 1093 7.96 9.45 14.88
C THR A 1093 7.38 8.41 15.87
N SER A 1094 7.46 7.07 15.63
CA SER A 1094 6.48 5.97 15.95
C SER A 1094 6.91 4.48 16.23
N LEU A 1095 8.16 4.04 16.16
CA LEU A 1095 8.58 2.66 16.46
C LEU A 1095 8.55 2.25 18.01
N GLY A 1096 7.42 1.82 18.61
CA GLY A 1096 7.34 0.56 19.42
C GLY A 1096 6.63 0.41 20.76
N GLN A 1097 7.32 0.80 21.81
CA GLN A 1097 6.67 1.62 22.83
C GLN A 1097 7.42 2.95 22.89
N TYR A 1098 8.44 3.26 22.08
CA TYR A 1098 9.76 3.44 22.68
C TYR A 1098 10.28 4.82 23.10
N LYS A 1099 10.72 5.66 22.17
CA LYS A 1099 10.44 7.08 22.33
C LYS A 1099 11.36 8.11 21.57
N ILE A 1100 11.31 8.30 20.23
CA ILE A 1100 12.27 9.09 19.38
C ILE A 1100 11.61 10.13 18.38
N PRO A 1101 12.25 11.28 18.06
CA PRO A 1101 11.72 12.38 17.19
C PRO A 1101 11.76 12.27 15.64
N LYS A 1102 11.48 13.41 14.97
CA LYS A 1102 11.99 13.82 13.65
C LYS A 1102 13.52 13.70 13.51
N ASP A 1103 14.01 13.43 12.30
CA ASP A 1103 15.43 13.50 11.90
C ASP A 1103 16.40 12.60 12.70
N THR A 1104 15.87 11.64 13.43
CA THR A 1104 16.61 10.77 14.35
C THR A 1104 17.03 9.46 13.69
N GLN A 1105 18.23 8.96 13.99
CA GLN A 1105 18.79 7.77 13.35
C GLN A 1105 18.22 6.47 13.92
N VAL A 1106 18.07 5.43 13.10
CA VAL A 1106 17.64 4.08 13.51
C VAL A 1106 18.48 3.00 12.84
N TRP A 1107 18.87 1.95 13.56
CA TRP A 1107 19.70 0.84 13.08
C TRP A 1107 18.95 -0.50 13.18
N MET A 1108 19.10 -1.38 12.20
CA MET A 1108 18.36 -2.66 12.09
C MET A 1108 19.29 -3.85 12.29
N ASN A 1109 19.23 -4.53 13.43
CA ASN A 1109 20.12 -5.65 13.73
C ASN A 1109 19.63 -6.97 13.10
N LEU A 1110 19.73 -7.07 11.77
CA LEU A 1110 19.29 -8.23 10.97
C LEU A 1110 19.86 -9.54 11.51
N TRP A 1111 21.11 -9.53 11.99
CA TRP A 1111 21.74 -10.66 12.66
C TRP A 1111 20.85 -11.34 13.72
N THR A 1112 20.14 -10.54 14.54
CA THR A 1112 19.36 -11.10 15.65
C THR A 1112 18.08 -11.79 15.17
N ALA A 1113 17.39 -11.25 14.17
CA ALA A 1113 16.26 -11.95 13.55
C ALA A 1113 16.71 -13.26 12.90
N HIS A 1114 17.81 -13.22 12.14
CA HIS A 1114 18.35 -14.39 11.45
C HIS A 1114 18.86 -15.48 12.43
N HIS A 1115 19.07 -15.15 13.70
CA HIS A 1115 19.52 -16.08 14.74
C HIS A 1115 18.54 -16.20 15.91
N ASP A 1116 17.27 -15.83 15.70
CA ASP A 1116 16.23 -15.95 16.71
C ASP A 1116 15.78 -17.42 16.85
N PRO A 1117 15.92 -18.06 18.03
CA PRO A 1117 15.50 -19.43 18.25
C PRO A 1117 13.97 -19.63 18.20
N HIS A 1118 13.17 -18.55 18.18
CA HIS A 1118 11.73 -18.63 17.92
C HIS A 1118 11.42 -18.96 16.46
N TYR A 1119 12.26 -18.51 15.53
CA TYR A 1119 12.09 -18.69 14.08
C TYR A 1119 12.96 -19.82 13.51
N PHE A 1120 14.15 -20.04 14.09
CA PHE A 1120 15.11 -21.02 13.58
C PHE A 1120 15.62 -21.94 14.69
N THR A 1121 15.18 -23.21 14.70
CA THR A 1121 15.66 -24.23 15.65
C THR A 1121 17.17 -24.42 15.52
N ASP A 1122 17.93 -24.45 16.61
CA ASP A 1122 19.40 -24.52 16.59
C ASP A 1122 20.00 -23.42 15.68
N PRO A 1123 19.77 -22.12 15.98
CA PRO A 1123 20.06 -21.03 15.04
C PRO A 1123 21.56 -20.87 14.77
N LEU A 1124 22.41 -21.26 15.71
CA LEU A 1124 23.87 -21.25 15.59
C LEU A 1124 24.44 -22.51 14.90
N THR A 1125 23.60 -23.30 14.23
CA THR A 1125 24.01 -24.46 13.43
C THR A 1125 23.50 -24.30 12.00
N PHE A 1126 24.39 -24.53 11.04
CA PHE A 1126 24.06 -24.55 9.61
C PHE A 1126 23.31 -25.86 9.30
N LYS A 1127 22.01 -25.76 8.99
CA LYS A 1127 21.10 -26.88 8.79
C LYS A 1127 20.13 -26.56 7.64
N PRO A 1128 20.54 -26.78 6.37
CA PRO A 1128 19.72 -26.45 5.20
C PRO A 1128 18.34 -27.10 5.20
N ASP A 1129 18.18 -28.28 5.81
CA ASP A 1129 16.87 -28.94 5.99
C ASP A 1129 15.81 -28.10 6.72
N ARG A 1130 16.19 -27.00 7.40
CA ARG A 1130 15.21 -26.02 7.91
C ARG A 1130 14.45 -25.28 6.81
N PHE A 1131 15.00 -25.25 5.60
CA PHE A 1131 14.41 -24.64 4.41
C PHE A 1131 13.74 -25.62 3.46
N LEU A 1132 13.69 -26.90 3.84
CA LEU A 1132 12.84 -27.87 3.17
C LEU A 1132 11.49 -28.01 3.89
N ASP A 1133 10.44 -28.20 3.12
CA ASP A 1133 9.14 -28.67 3.61
C ASP A 1133 9.12 -30.20 3.82
N SER A 1134 7.96 -30.74 4.20
CA SER A 1134 7.73 -32.18 4.38
C SER A 1134 7.97 -33.01 3.12
N ASP A 1135 7.87 -32.37 1.96
CA ASP A 1135 7.89 -33.01 0.64
C ASP A 1135 9.30 -32.91 0.01
N GLY A 1136 10.24 -32.26 0.72
CA GLY A 1136 11.62 -32.05 0.29
C GLY A 1136 11.79 -30.88 -0.68
N LYS A 1137 10.82 -29.96 -0.80
CA LYS A 1137 10.93 -28.74 -1.63
C LYS A 1137 11.45 -27.57 -0.80
N ALA A 1138 12.13 -26.64 -1.46
CA ALA A 1138 12.57 -25.40 -0.83
C ALA A 1138 11.40 -24.42 -0.63
N TYR A 1139 11.31 -23.81 0.56
CA TYR A 1139 10.59 -22.53 0.69
C TYR A 1139 11.29 -21.46 -0.16
N LYS A 1140 10.57 -20.46 -0.67
CA LYS A 1140 11.20 -19.34 -1.38
C LYS A 1140 11.60 -18.27 -0.36
N LEU A 1141 12.58 -17.42 -0.71
CA LEU A 1141 13.09 -16.38 0.21
C LEU A 1141 11.98 -15.51 0.81
N ALA A 1142 10.93 -15.19 0.05
CA ALA A 1142 9.79 -14.39 0.50
C ALA A 1142 8.88 -15.12 1.51
N ASP A 1143 8.92 -16.45 1.56
CA ASP A 1143 8.17 -17.28 2.50
C ASP A 1143 8.94 -17.49 3.81
N VAL A 1144 10.26 -17.29 3.79
CA VAL A 1144 11.13 -17.43 4.96
C VAL A 1144 10.95 -16.26 5.92
N LYS A 1145 10.21 -16.54 6.97
CA LYS A 1145 10.13 -15.67 8.15
C LYS A 1145 11.50 -15.47 8.78
N ALA A 1146 11.73 -14.27 9.29
CA ALA A 1146 13.00 -13.85 9.92
C ALA A 1146 14.28 -13.86 9.06
N LEU A 1147 14.17 -13.90 7.73
CA LEU A 1147 15.31 -13.81 6.80
C LEU A 1147 15.24 -12.56 5.89
N PHE A 1148 16.23 -11.66 6.02
CA PHE A 1148 16.26 -10.34 5.36
C PHE A 1148 17.58 -10.01 4.62
N PRO A 1149 18.19 -10.91 3.85
CA PRO A 1149 19.55 -10.72 3.32
C PRO A 1149 19.72 -9.49 2.42
N PHE A 1150 18.68 -9.11 1.69
CA PHE A 1150 18.67 -7.94 0.81
C PHE A 1150 18.22 -6.65 1.51
N GLY A 1151 18.01 -6.75 2.83
CA GLY A 1151 17.29 -5.77 3.61
C GLY A 1151 15.86 -5.61 3.11
N ILE A 1152 15.25 -4.55 3.59
CA ILE A 1152 13.82 -4.30 3.44
C ILE A 1152 13.60 -2.78 3.39
N GLY A 1153 12.35 -2.34 3.33
CA GLY A 1153 12.01 -1.03 2.81
C GLY A 1153 12.04 -1.13 1.28
N LYS A 1154 11.79 -0.07 0.51
CA LYS A 1154 12.28 -0.02 -0.88
C LYS A 1154 13.77 0.44 -0.79
N ARG A 1155 14.28 0.65 0.44
CA ARG A 1155 15.66 0.41 0.90
C ARG A 1155 16.07 -1.06 0.80
N SER A 1156 15.19 -2.00 0.42
CA SER A 1156 15.57 -3.32 -0.10
C SER A 1156 16.48 -3.21 -1.32
N CYS A 1157 17.11 -4.33 -1.69
CA CYS A 1157 18.09 -4.32 -2.78
C CYS A 1157 17.45 -3.89 -4.11
N PRO A 1158 18.17 -3.11 -4.95
CA PRO A 1158 17.77 -2.89 -6.34
C PRO A 1158 17.96 -4.14 -7.20
N GLY A 1159 19.01 -4.92 -6.94
CA GLY A 1159 19.32 -6.16 -7.65
C GLY A 1159 19.06 -7.38 -6.77
N GLU A 1160 17.85 -7.50 -6.22
CA GLU A 1160 17.45 -8.67 -5.44
C GLU A 1160 17.29 -9.91 -6.33
N LYS A 1161 16.49 -9.80 -7.41
CA LYS A 1161 16.29 -10.83 -8.43
C LYS A 1161 17.64 -11.24 -9.07
N ILE A 1162 18.35 -10.27 -9.66
CA ILE A 1162 19.71 -10.47 -10.22
C ILE A 1162 20.69 -11.08 -9.20
N GLY A 1163 20.64 -10.68 -7.93
CA GLY A 1163 21.49 -11.22 -6.87
C GLY A 1163 21.19 -12.69 -6.58
N MET A 1164 19.93 -13.03 -6.36
CA MET A 1164 19.46 -14.41 -6.13
C MET A 1164 19.74 -15.31 -7.32
N ASP A 1165 19.37 -14.88 -8.52
CA ASP A 1165 19.49 -15.66 -9.75
C ASP A 1165 20.97 -15.92 -10.07
N ARG A 1166 21.83 -14.92 -9.89
CA ARG A 1166 23.28 -15.09 -10.04
C ARG A 1166 23.89 -16.00 -8.98
N ILE A 1167 23.48 -15.87 -7.71
CA ILE A 1167 23.97 -16.73 -6.63
C ILE A 1167 23.54 -18.18 -6.86
N PHE A 1168 22.32 -18.41 -7.31
CA PHE A 1168 21.85 -19.74 -7.71
C PHE A 1168 22.68 -20.31 -8.88
N LEU A 1169 22.87 -19.57 -9.97
CA LEU A 1169 23.70 -20.01 -11.10
C LEU A 1169 25.13 -20.30 -10.65
N PHE A 1170 25.70 -19.46 -9.79
CA PHE A 1170 27.05 -19.63 -9.27
C PHE A 1170 27.19 -20.91 -8.44
N VAL A 1171 26.30 -21.11 -7.45
CA VAL A 1171 26.32 -22.29 -6.56
C VAL A 1171 26.08 -23.58 -7.36
N SER A 1172 25.06 -23.61 -8.21
CA SER A 1172 24.71 -24.79 -9.00
C SER A 1172 25.80 -25.18 -10.01
N ASN A 1173 26.34 -24.23 -10.79
CA ASN A 1173 27.40 -24.54 -11.75
C ASN A 1173 28.72 -24.94 -11.07
N MET A 1174 29.12 -24.26 -9.99
CA MET A 1174 30.31 -24.65 -9.21
C MET A 1174 30.17 -26.07 -8.67
N MET A 1175 29.03 -26.43 -8.09
CA MET A 1175 28.81 -27.75 -7.47
C MET A 1175 28.41 -28.85 -8.48
N HIS A 1176 28.07 -28.50 -9.72
CA HIS A 1176 27.96 -29.48 -10.80
C HIS A 1176 29.33 -29.98 -11.28
N LYS A 1177 30.34 -29.08 -11.31
CA LYS A 1177 31.66 -29.36 -11.89
C LYS A 1177 32.75 -29.63 -10.83
N LEU A 1178 32.68 -29.01 -9.66
CA LEU A 1178 33.74 -28.99 -8.64
C LEU A 1178 33.28 -29.49 -7.26
N ARG A 1179 34.24 -30.04 -6.53
CA ARG A 1179 34.19 -30.29 -5.09
C ARG A 1179 35.22 -29.41 -4.38
N PHE A 1180 34.81 -28.74 -3.29
CA PHE A 1180 35.68 -27.90 -2.48
C PHE A 1180 36.30 -28.72 -1.33
N VAL A 1181 37.64 -28.69 -1.23
CA VAL A 1181 38.40 -29.52 -0.29
C VAL A 1181 39.33 -28.63 0.55
N PRO A 1182 39.39 -28.79 1.89
CA PRO A 1182 40.26 -27.96 2.72
C PRO A 1182 41.73 -28.31 2.48
N VAL A 1183 42.62 -27.32 2.63
CA VAL A 1183 44.07 -27.50 2.41
C VAL A 1183 44.65 -28.53 3.39
N ASP A 1184 44.18 -28.45 4.64
CA ASP A 1184 44.45 -29.35 5.77
C ASP A 1184 43.11 -29.74 6.40
N LYS A 1185 42.91 -31.02 6.74
CA LYS A 1185 41.66 -31.52 7.30
C LYS A 1185 41.54 -31.27 8.81
N ASP A 1186 42.67 -31.10 9.50
CA ASP A 1186 42.70 -30.85 10.95
C ASP A 1186 42.67 -29.33 11.27
N ASN A 1187 42.75 -28.48 10.24
CA ASN A 1187 42.83 -27.01 10.36
C ASN A 1187 42.00 -26.31 9.26
N ILE A 1188 40.68 -26.57 9.27
CA ILE A 1188 39.72 -25.96 8.34
C ILE A 1188 39.52 -24.46 8.70
N PRO A 1189 39.42 -23.55 7.72
CA PRO A 1189 39.11 -22.14 7.97
C PRO A 1189 37.86 -21.94 8.83
N SER A 1190 38.02 -21.18 9.93
CA SER A 1190 37.03 -21.06 11.00
C SER A 1190 35.82 -20.21 10.63
N LEU A 1191 34.66 -20.58 11.18
CA LEU A 1191 33.41 -19.82 11.13
C LEU A 1191 33.20 -18.91 12.37
N ASP A 1192 34.20 -18.73 13.25
CA ASP A 1192 34.11 -17.74 14.35
C ASP A 1192 34.05 -16.33 13.76
N LEU A 1193 32.91 -15.67 13.95
CA LEU A 1193 32.60 -14.31 13.51
C LEU A 1193 33.66 -13.28 13.92
N LYS A 1194 34.40 -13.51 15.00
CA LYS A 1194 35.55 -12.67 15.43
C LYS A 1194 36.70 -12.61 14.41
N THR A 1195 36.77 -13.58 13.50
CA THR A 1195 37.78 -13.65 12.43
C THR A 1195 37.33 -12.95 11.14
N PHE A 1196 36.03 -12.64 11.02
CA PHE A 1196 35.47 -11.87 9.92
C PHE A 1196 35.61 -10.37 10.21
N SER A 1197 35.96 -9.58 9.19
CA SER A 1197 35.87 -8.12 9.30
C SER A 1197 34.45 -7.70 8.91
N VAL A 1198 33.80 -6.87 9.72
CA VAL A 1198 32.46 -6.35 9.41
C VAL A 1198 32.52 -4.87 9.09
N ALA A 1199 32.12 -4.55 7.87
CA ALA A 1199 32.03 -3.23 7.28
C ALA A 1199 30.54 -2.90 7.07
N PHE A 1200 30.13 -2.50 5.85
CA PHE A 1200 28.72 -2.64 5.45
C PHE A 1200 28.35 -4.09 5.14
N THR A 1201 29.35 -4.93 4.86
CA THR A 1201 29.20 -6.36 4.69
C THR A 1201 30.15 -7.15 5.59
N TYR A 1202 29.86 -8.44 5.77
CA TYR A 1202 30.88 -9.41 6.15
C TYR A 1202 31.99 -9.45 5.09
N GLN A 1203 33.23 -9.55 5.55
CA GLN A 1203 34.40 -9.93 4.76
C GLN A 1203 35.05 -11.13 5.44
N SER A 1204 35.13 -12.25 4.71
CA SER A 1204 35.86 -13.43 5.15
C SER A 1204 37.34 -13.10 5.37
N PRO A 1205 38.01 -13.69 6.38
CA PRO A 1205 39.47 -13.68 6.41
C PRO A 1205 40.02 -14.34 5.14
N PRO A 1206 41.14 -13.88 4.56
CA PRO A 1206 41.73 -14.53 3.39
C PRO A 1206 42.05 -16.00 3.67
N PHE A 1207 41.50 -16.89 2.86
CA PHE A 1207 41.63 -18.34 3.00
C PHE A 1207 42.10 -18.99 1.69
N CYS A 1208 42.55 -20.24 1.77
CA CYS A 1208 42.85 -21.06 0.62
C CYS A 1208 42.04 -22.35 0.66
N LEU A 1209 41.76 -22.91 -0.52
CA LEU A 1209 41.18 -24.25 -0.70
C LEU A 1209 41.90 -25.01 -1.81
N LYS A 1210 41.58 -26.29 -1.93
CA LYS A 1210 41.82 -27.13 -3.10
C LYS A 1210 40.47 -27.40 -3.78
N VAL A 1211 40.49 -27.72 -5.07
CA VAL A 1211 39.30 -28.18 -5.81
C VAL A 1211 39.56 -29.53 -6.48
N GLU A 1212 38.54 -30.37 -6.51
CA GLU A 1212 38.55 -31.64 -7.26
C GLU A 1212 37.48 -31.61 -8.36
N PRO A 1213 37.79 -32.01 -9.61
CA PRO A 1213 36.79 -32.14 -10.67
C PRO A 1213 35.88 -33.35 -10.44
N LEU A 1214 34.58 -33.12 -10.50
CA LEU A 1214 33.55 -34.16 -10.32
C LEU A 1214 33.38 -35.03 -11.58
N ASN A 1215 33.35 -34.39 -12.75
CA ASN A 1215 33.27 -35.07 -14.05
C ASN A 1215 34.68 -35.30 -14.60
N LYS A 1216 35.10 -36.57 -14.73
CA LYS A 1216 36.46 -36.96 -15.17
C LYS A 1216 36.56 -37.41 -16.64
N ASN A 1217 35.44 -37.34 -17.37
CA ASN A 1217 35.31 -37.79 -18.77
C ASN A 1217 34.79 -36.66 -19.69
N GLY A 1218 35.22 -35.42 -19.44
CA GLY A 1218 35.07 -34.27 -20.34
C GLY A 1218 36.43 -33.66 -20.61
#